data_AF-A0A2N9N3E0-F1
#
_entry.id   AF-A0A2N9N3E0-F1
#
_cell.length_a   1.000
_cell.length_b   1.000
_cell.length_c   1.000
_cell.angle_alpha   90.00
_cell.angle_beta   90.00
_cell.angle_gamma   90.00
#
_symmetry.space_group_name_H-M   'P 1'
#
loop_
_entity.id
_entity.type
_entity.pdbx_description
1 polymer ?
#
loop_
_entity_poly.entity_id
_entity_poly.type
_entity_poly.pdbx_seq_one_letter_code
_entity_poly.pdbx_strand_id
1 'polypeptide(L)'
;MLKNGVVRLMIAALAFVSAATVWGQSFSGFTAGNLVVSRTVYTGSPATLAAGQPIPPVCPAAAACGKTVASDNGAYPSLTSSNNVWNNNNIDGSFGVTSPIFLDQITGTGTLVNSLPIPTSMVTTSFSSKSEMALNVSPDGTALTFMAYVAPPNTIDVSNSNTPLVYDPTNPAGGSYYRSVVQVGANGAIQVTPTNSYSGNNGRAAVLANGIYYMAGNGNNGAGTPANVVATEGVQMAIPGQSMATPALSIGNFSVSQVINPATGLPYPPDKAGKDNNFRGLTIFGNTLYVTKGSGSNGFNTVYQVGDKGSLPTLANAASAALTILPGFPNTLAKASGAQFPFGLFFANATTLYVADEGDGTTANAATSTTAGLQKWILSKGVWTRAYVLQNGLNLGQPYTVTNYPTALNPATDGLRNIAGKVNSDGTVTIWAITSTVSANGDQGADPNKLVTITDVVANTSAAASEQFTTLRTANAGEVLRGVSLTPVAGSTPAVNVPLILSMNNPSATAIAPGSLAIAAGQFPTSPTPTVSILDAAGNTTPATFAAATSSSITFMVPSTVAVGTAQITVTSGSATQTASNVQIATVSPTIFTANGAGLASAQAIQVGANAAQTTQQVYHTDGNGAVIANPIVLSSSTNTYLVLYGTGIAAAGTALTSATINGVAATVLYAGPAGAGSGLDQVNILIPAKLAGAGNVNVQVTAEAIAANPVQVTIQ
;
A
#
# COMPACT_ATOMS: atom_id res chain seq x y z
N MET A 1 36.87 -21.46 7.67
CA MET A 1 36.52 -20.29 6.83
C MET A 1 35.03 -19.90 6.89
N LEU A 2 34.07 -20.83 7.17
CA LEU A 2 32.64 -20.48 7.27
C LEU A 2 32.28 -19.44 8.36
N LYS A 3 32.96 -19.41 9.50
CA LYS A 3 32.64 -18.47 10.61
C LYS A 3 32.77 -16.98 10.25
N ASN A 4 33.74 -16.59 9.41
CA ASN A 4 33.92 -15.19 9.02
C ASN A 4 32.94 -14.73 7.92
N GLY A 5 32.39 -15.66 7.13
CA GLY A 5 31.36 -15.39 6.13
C GLY A 5 29.98 -15.15 6.77
N VAL A 6 29.63 -15.95 7.79
CA VAL A 6 28.35 -15.85 8.52
C VAL A 6 28.23 -14.51 9.26
N VAL A 7 29.32 -13.99 9.83
CA VAL A 7 29.33 -12.68 10.53
C VAL A 7 29.16 -11.50 9.57
N ARG A 8 29.75 -11.54 8.37
CA ARG A 8 29.56 -10.48 7.35
C ARG A 8 28.17 -10.54 6.70
N LEU A 9 27.57 -11.74 6.56
CA LEU A 9 26.20 -11.90 6.05
C LEU A 9 25.13 -11.50 7.06
N MET A 10 25.34 -11.75 8.36
CA MET A 10 24.43 -11.22 9.41
C MET A 10 24.39 -9.70 9.38
N ILE A 11 25.52 -9.02 9.14
CA ILE A 11 25.57 -7.57 8.98
C ILE A 11 24.82 -7.11 7.72
N ALA A 12 24.86 -7.87 6.62
CA ALA A 12 24.08 -7.57 5.41
C ALA A 12 22.57 -7.80 5.59
N ALA A 13 22.16 -8.87 6.29
CA ALA A 13 20.76 -9.13 6.65
C ALA A 13 20.21 -8.08 7.65
N LEU A 14 21.06 -7.57 8.54
CA LEU A 14 20.77 -6.42 9.41
C LEU A 14 20.81 -5.07 8.66
N ALA A 15 21.55 -4.96 7.56
CA ALA A 15 21.68 -3.73 6.77
C ALA A 15 20.50 -3.46 5.82
N PHE A 16 19.62 -4.45 5.59
CA PHE A 16 18.34 -4.23 4.89
C PHE A 16 17.24 -3.66 5.78
N VAL A 17 17.54 -3.37 7.06
CA VAL A 17 16.84 -2.32 7.78
C VAL A 17 17.16 -1.02 7.03
N SER A 18 16.31 -0.71 6.04
CA SER A 18 16.37 0.46 5.19
C SER A 18 16.89 1.64 5.99
N ALA A 19 17.86 2.38 5.45
CA ALA A 19 18.23 3.69 5.95
C ALA A 19 16.95 4.50 6.10
N ALA A 20 16.40 4.51 7.32
CA ALA A 20 15.30 5.36 7.67
C ALA A 20 15.91 6.74 7.59
N THR A 21 15.54 7.51 6.57
CA THR A 21 15.88 8.92 6.55
C THR A 21 15.19 9.51 7.77
N VAL A 22 15.96 9.78 8.82
CA VAL A 22 15.48 10.49 10.00
C VAL A 22 15.29 11.93 9.56
N TRP A 23 14.05 12.29 9.21
CA TRP A 23 13.68 13.69 9.08
C TRP A 23 13.59 14.23 10.51
N GLY A 24 14.64 14.95 10.92
CA GLY A 24 14.90 15.40 12.30
C GLY A 24 13.94 16.45 12.86
N GLN A 25 12.64 16.35 12.61
CA GLN A 25 11.64 17.15 13.31
C GLN A 25 11.01 16.33 14.44
N SER A 26 11.06 16.85 15.66
CA SER A 26 10.27 16.35 16.78
C SER A 26 8.79 16.66 16.50
N PHE A 27 7.98 15.64 16.19
CA PHE A 27 6.55 15.79 16.09
C PHE A 27 5.95 15.92 17.51
N SER A 28 5.35 17.07 17.81
CA SER A 28 4.81 17.38 19.14
C SER A 28 3.31 17.07 19.29
N GLY A 29 2.71 16.41 18.31
CA GLY A 29 1.26 16.20 18.23
C GLY A 29 0.57 17.12 17.22
N PHE A 30 -0.69 16.79 16.95
CA PHE A 30 -1.59 17.60 16.16
C PHE A 30 -2.29 18.66 17.02
N THR A 31 -2.49 19.85 16.47
CA THR A 31 -3.19 20.99 17.07
C THR A 31 -4.58 21.11 16.47
N ALA A 32 -5.61 21.05 17.31
CA ALA A 32 -7.00 21.13 16.88
C ALA A 32 -7.29 22.36 15.99
N GLY A 33 -8.04 22.15 14.91
CA GLY A 33 -8.42 23.20 13.96
C GLY A 33 -7.44 23.44 12.82
N ASN A 34 -6.24 22.84 12.87
CA ASN A 34 -5.36 22.73 11.72
C ASN A 34 -5.84 21.65 10.75
N LEU A 35 -5.16 21.56 9.61
CA LEU A 35 -5.33 20.52 8.62
C LEU A 35 -4.16 19.54 8.69
N VAL A 36 -4.43 18.31 8.24
CA VAL A 36 -3.41 17.31 7.91
C VAL A 36 -3.47 17.06 6.42
N VAL A 37 -2.32 17.09 5.76
CA VAL A 37 -2.17 16.75 4.35
C VAL A 37 -1.25 15.55 4.25
N SER A 38 -1.71 14.49 3.58
CA SER A 38 -0.88 13.33 3.32
C SER A 38 -0.04 13.58 2.06
N ARG A 39 1.26 13.33 2.18
CA ARG A 39 2.26 13.53 1.13
C ARG A 39 3.14 12.30 1.01
N THR A 40 3.55 11.96 -0.20
CA THR A 40 4.61 10.99 -0.44
C THR A 40 5.75 11.61 -1.24
N VAL A 41 6.96 11.10 -1.02
CA VAL A 41 8.21 11.58 -1.63
C VAL A 41 8.90 10.44 -2.35
N TYR A 42 9.22 10.62 -3.63
CA TYR A 42 9.91 9.61 -4.40
C TYR A 42 11.37 9.49 -3.95
N THR A 43 11.81 8.28 -3.65
CA THR A 43 13.17 7.98 -3.17
C THR A 43 13.93 7.01 -4.10
N GLY A 44 13.35 6.69 -5.24
CA GLY A 44 13.99 5.80 -6.20
C GLY A 44 15.18 6.45 -6.89
N SER A 45 16.11 5.61 -7.33
CA SER A 45 17.32 6.01 -8.06
C SER A 45 17.51 5.10 -9.29
N PRO A 46 18.52 5.34 -10.15
CA PRO A 46 18.84 4.39 -11.22
C PRO A 46 19.06 2.95 -10.75
N ALA A 47 19.44 2.74 -9.48
CA ALA A 47 19.65 1.41 -8.90
C ALA A 47 18.34 0.73 -8.45
N THR A 48 17.22 1.47 -8.35
CA THR A 48 15.90 0.89 -8.03
C THR A 48 15.41 -0.04 -9.14
N LEU A 49 15.67 0.33 -10.39
CA LEU A 49 15.31 -0.42 -11.59
C LEU A 49 16.29 -0.04 -12.70
N ALA A 50 16.97 -1.01 -13.29
CA ALA A 50 17.81 -0.76 -14.45
C ALA A 50 16.97 -0.77 -15.74
N ALA A 51 17.31 0.11 -16.70
CA ALA A 51 16.72 0.01 -18.04
C ALA A 51 17.08 -1.34 -18.67
N GLY A 52 16.12 -1.99 -19.32
CA GLY A 52 16.26 -3.35 -19.85
C GLY A 52 16.07 -4.47 -18.83
N GLN A 53 15.87 -4.17 -17.55
CA GLN A 53 15.51 -5.17 -16.53
C GLN A 53 14.06 -5.64 -16.71
N PRO A 54 13.74 -6.94 -16.47
CA PRO A 54 12.35 -7.40 -16.44
C PRO A 54 11.49 -6.66 -15.41
N ILE A 55 10.24 -6.38 -15.78
CA ILE A 55 9.21 -5.80 -14.91
C ILE A 55 7.94 -6.70 -14.90
N PRO A 56 7.49 -7.19 -13.73
CA PRO A 56 8.11 -7.02 -12.41
C PRO A 56 9.47 -7.77 -12.28
N PRO A 57 10.39 -7.32 -11.41
CA PRO A 57 11.71 -7.94 -11.22
C PRO A 57 11.68 -9.40 -10.74
N VAL A 58 10.64 -9.78 -10.00
CA VAL A 58 10.45 -11.12 -9.45
C VAL A 58 9.11 -11.65 -9.93
N CYS A 59 9.11 -12.87 -10.47
CA CYS A 59 7.90 -13.53 -10.90
C CYS A 59 7.77 -14.90 -10.24
N PRO A 60 6.91 -15.06 -9.22
CA PRO A 60 6.69 -16.37 -8.61
C PRO A 60 6.31 -17.42 -9.67
N ALA A 61 6.71 -18.67 -9.49
CA ALA A 61 6.42 -19.74 -10.46
C ALA A 61 4.92 -19.97 -10.70
N ALA A 62 4.07 -19.60 -9.73
CA ALA A 62 2.61 -19.65 -9.83
C ALA A 62 1.99 -18.43 -10.52
N ALA A 63 2.77 -17.38 -10.83
CA ALA A 63 2.29 -16.14 -11.44
C ALA A 63 2.51 -16.12 -12.95
N ALA A 64 1.59 -15.49 -13.67
CA ALA A 64 1.72 -15.14 -15.08
C ALA A 64 2.14 -13.66 -15.22
N CYS A 65 3.34 -13.31 -14.75
CA CYS A 65 3.79 -11.93 -14.77
C CYS A 65 4.04 -11.39 -16.19
N GLY A 66 4.09 -10.06 -16.31
CA GLY A 66 4.57 -9.38 -17.50
C GLY A 66 5.94 -9.90 -17.96
N LYS A 67 6.17 -9.89 -19.27
CA LYS A 67 7.45 -10.30 -19.90
C LYS A 67 8.20 -9.11 -20.50
N THR A 68 7.76 -7.89 -20.21
CA THR A 68 8.36 -6.66 -20.73
C THR A 68 9.59 -6.29 -19.90
N VAL A 69 10.40 -5.40 -20.46
CA VAL A 69 11.60 -4.87 -19.81
C VAL A 69 11.48 -3.36 -19.68
N ALA A 70 11.99 -2.80 -18.60
CA ALA A 70 11.93 -1.37 -18.32
C ALA A 70 12.50 -0.53 -19.47
N SER A 71 11.75 0.46 -19.94
CA SER A 71 12.22 1.44 -20.94
C SER A 71 13.17 2.46 -20.32
N ASP A 72 12.91 2.83 -19.07
CA ASP A 72 13.62 3.84 -18.31
C ASP A 72 14.09 3.25 -16.98
N ASN A 73 15.19 3.78 -16.44
CA ASN A 73 15.66 3.37 -15.12
C ASN A 73 14.86 4.04 -13.99
N GLY A 74 15.13 3.65 -12.76
CA GLY A 74 14.42 4.12 -11.56
C GLY A 74 14.61 5.60 -11.18
N ALA A 75 15.30 6.42 -11.97
CA ALA A 75 15.43 7.85 -11.67
C ALA A 75 14.16 8.65 -11.96
N TYR A 76 13.83 9.56 -11.04
CA TYR A 76 12.75 10.54 -11.25
C TYR A 76 13.08 11.52 -12.40
N PRO A 77 12.07 12.06 -13.11
CA PRO A 77 12.29 13.12 -14.09
C PRO A 77 13.11 14.29 -13.55
N SER A 78 14.07 14.78 -14.34
CA SER A 78 14.92 15.91 -13.94
C SER A 78 15.26 16.79 -15.14
N LEU A 79 15.77 18.00 -14.85
CA LEU A 79 16.15 18.97 -15.88
C LEU A 79 17.41 18.56 -16.68
N THR A 80 18.16 17.56 -16.22
CA THR A 80 19.47 17.18 -16.76
C THR A 80 19.48 15.82 -17.44
N SER A 81 18.34 15.15 -17.54
CA SER A 81 18.22 13.81 -18.11
C SER A 81 16.89 13.65 -18.84
N SER A 82 16.87 12.86 -19.91
CA SER A 82 15.64 12.44 -20.57
C SER A 82 14.95 11.26 -19.88
N ASN A 83 15.58 10.68 -18.84
CA ASN A 83 15.00 9.55 -18.11
C ASN A 83 13.72 9.96 -17.38
N ASN A 84 12.69 9.14 -17.53
CA ASN A 84 11.46 9.26 -16.78
C ASN A 84 10.98 7.87 -16.37
N VAL A 85 11.19 7.48 -15.10
CA VAL A 85 10.76 6.19 -14.55
C VAL A 85 9.27 5.89 -14.82
N TRP A 86 8.42 6.91 -14.93
CA TRP A 86 6.98 6.76 -15.13
C TRP A 86 6.60 6.37 -16.57
N ASN A 87 7.53 6.47 -17.54
CA ASN A 87 7.31 5.93 -18.88
C ASN A 87 7.13 4.41 -18.90
N ASN A 88 7.64 3.71 -17.88
CA ASN A 88 7.47 2.26 -17.73
C ASN A 88 5.99 1.86 -17.62
N ASN A 89 5.10 2.76 -17.18
CA ASN A 89 3.65 2.52 -17.14
C ASN A 89 3.03 2.26 -18.53
N ASN A 90 3.66 2.75 -19.61
CA ASN A 90 3.17 2.53 -20.97
C ASN A 90 3.36 1.10 -21.46
N ILE A 91 4.35 0.39 -20.92
CA ILE A 91 4.69 -1.00 -21.27
C ILE A 91 4.22 -2.00 -20.21
N ASP A 92 4.00 -1.53 -18.98
CA ASP A 92 3.40 -2.27 -17.89
C ASP A 92 2.39 -1.37 -17.15
N GLY A 93 1.10 -1.55 -17.42
CA GLY A 93 0.04 -0.77 -16.76
C GLY A 93 -0.10 -1.07 -15.26
N SER A 94 0.65 -2.03 -14.72
CA SER A 94 0.76 -2.28 -13.28
C SER A 94 1.87 -1.47 -12.62
N PHE A 95 2.71 -0.80 -13.42
CA PHE A 95 3.94 -0.18 -12.98
C PHE A 95 3.68 0.83 -11.86
N GLY A 96 4.36 0.62 -10.74
CA GLY A 96 4.36 1.57 -9.64
C GLY A 96 5.57 1.33 -8.74
N VAL A 97 6.02 2.37 -8.05
CA VAL A 97 7.19 2.28 -7.16
C VAL A 97 6.78 2.77 -5.78
N THR A 98 6.99 1.97 -4.74
CA THR A 98 6.63 2.39 -3.39
C THR A 98 7.51 3.51 -2.85
N SER A 99 6.95 4.33 -1.98
CA SER A 99 7.56 5.57 -1.47
C SER A 99 7.14 5.87 -0.02
N PRO A 100 7.98 6.57 0.77
CA PRO A 100 7.68 6.96 2.15
C PRO A 100 6.48 7.92 2.28
N ILE A 101 5.73 7.78 3.37
CA ILE A 101 4.53 8.57 3.66
C ILE A 101 4.82 9.62 4.75
N PHE A 102 4.29 10.82 4.57
CA PHE A 102 4.33 11.93 5.52
C PHE A 102 2.92 12.49 5.75
N LEU A 103 2.63 12.86 7.00
CA LEU A 103 1.45 13.63 7.37
C LEU A 103 1.90 15.03 7.77
N ASP A 104 1.68 16.00 6.90
CA ASP A 104 2.04 17.39 7.14
C ASP A 104 0.89 18.11 7.84
N GLN A 105 1.12 18.60 9.05
CA GLN A 105 0.19 19.52 9.69
C GLN A 105 0.39 20.91 9.12
N ILE A 106 -0.69 21.52 8.64
CA ILE A 106 -0.69 22.89 8.14
C ILE A 106 -1.83 23.69 8.79
N THR A 107 -1.67 25.00 8.88
CA THR A 107 -2.77 25.90 9.25
C THR A 107 -3.85 25.92 8.15
N GLY A 108 -5.06 26.38 8.48
CA GLY A 108 -6.14 26.53 7.48
C GLY A 108 -5.81 27.46 6.31
N THR A 109 -4.78 28.30 6.47
CA THR A 109 -4.24 29.22 5.44
C THR A 109 -3.02 28.66 4.70
N GLY A 110 -2.60 27.43 4.96
CA GLY A 110 -1.55 26.74 4.18
C GLY A 110 -0.14 26.75 4.78
N THR A 111 0.10 27.41 5.91
CA THR A 111 1.43 27.42 6.55
C THR A 111 1.75 26.08 7.21
N LEU A 112 2.89 25.46 6.88
CA LEU A 112 3.38 24.24 7.52
C LEU A 112 3.69 24.47 9.01
N VAL A 113 3.20 23.58 9.87
CA VAL A 113 3.44 23.60 11.31
C VAL A 113 4.46 22.54 11.72
N ASN A 114 4.23 21.28 11.36
CA ASN A 114 5.15 20.16 11.57
C ASN A 114 4.82 19.02 10.59
N SER A 115 5.68 18.02 10.50
CA SER A 115 5.45 16.81 9.70
C SER A 115 5.67 15.56 10.54
N LEU A 116 4.73 14.61 10.47
CA LEU A 116 4.87 13.27 11.03
C LEU A 116 5.27 12.29 9.92
N PRO A 117 6.51 11.77 9.91
CA PRO A 117 6.88 10.67 9.03
C PRO A 117 6.23 9.36 9.52
N ILE A 118 5.58 8.64 8.60
CA ILE A 118 5.09 7.29 8.88
C ILE A 118 6.26 6.31 8.69
N PRO A 119 6.57 5.45 9.68
CA PRO A 119 7.71 4.54 9.56
C PRO A 119 7.60 3.62 8.35
N THR A 120 8.59 3.67 7.46
CA THR A 120 8.69 2.80 6.27
C THR A 120 8.91 1.33 6.62
N SER A 121 9.30 1.04 7.86
CA SER A 121 9.33 -0.31 8.43
C SER A 121 7.94 -0.89 8.64
N MET A 122 6.91 -0.04 8.78
CA MET A 122 5.51 -0.47 8.90
C MET A 122 4.83 -0.49 7.54
N VAL A 123 4.82 0.65 6.83
CA VAL A 123 4.06 0.83 5.59
C VAL A 123 4.69 1.83 4.63
N THR A 124 4.34 1.70 3.35
CA THR A 124 4.61 2.65 2.28
C THR A 124 3.38 2.85 1.39
N THR A 125 3.44 3.78 0.44
CA THR A 125 2.43 3.94 -0.62
C THR A 125 3.04 3.71 -2.00
N SER A 126 2.26 3.41 -3.03
CA SER A 126 2.74 3.51 -4.42
C SER A 126 2.80 4.99 -4.83
N PHE A 127 3.97 5.45 -5.31
CA PHE A 127 4.21 6.88 -5.54
C PHE A 127 3.29 7.46 -6.58
N SER A 128 3.11 6.80 -7.73
CA SER A 128 2.28 7.31 -8.82
C SER A 128 0.80 6.92 -8.69
N SER A 129 0.48 5.93 -7.86
CA SER A 129 -0.90 5.49 -7.65
C SER A 129 -1.80 6.62 -7.13
N LYS A 130 -2.89 6.87 -7.87
CA LYS A 130 -3.96 7.81 -7.51
C LYS A 130 -4.96 7.20 -6.52
N SER A 131 -4.66 6.09 -5.87
CA SER A 131 -5.66 5.37 -5.07
C SER A 131 -5.54 5.63 -3.56
N GLU A 132 -4.35 5.54 -2.98
CA GLU A 132 -4.17 5.49 -1.52
C GLU A 132 -4.12 6.87 -0.84
N MET A 133 -3.99 6.87 0.48
CA MET A 133 -3.71 8.04 1.31
C MET A 133 -4.80 9.14 1.30
N ALA A 134 -6.02 8.84 0.83
CA ALA A 134 -7.17 9.68 1.14
C ALA A 134 -7.39 9.70 2.67
N LEU A 135 -7.45 10.89 3.24
CA LEU A 135 -7.51 11.07 4.69
C LEU A 135 -8.96 11.21 5.16
N ASN A 136 -9.33 10.46 6.20
CA ASN A 136 -10.61 10.65 6.88
C ASN A 136 -10.39 10.67 8.39
N VAL A 137 -10.96 11.67 9.06
CA VAL A 137 -11.05 11.71 10.51
C VAL A 137 -12.27 10.92 10.96
N SER A 138 -12.16 10.18 12.07
CA SER A 138 -13.27 9.45 12.66
C SER A 138 -14.41 10.41 13.06
N PRO A 139 -15.68 9.97 13.08
CA PRO A 139 -16.80 10.83 13.49
C PRO A 139 -16.69 11.41 14.89
N ASP A 140 -15.98 10.72 15.81
CA ASP A 140 -15.67 11.23 17.15
C ASP A 140 -14.46 12.18 17.21
N GLY A 141 -13.80 12.41 16.06
CA GLY A 141 -12.66 13.30 15.90
C GLY A 141 -11.33 12.73 16.39
N THR A 142 -11.27 11.52 16.94
CA THR A 142 -10.11 11.06 17.73
C THR A 142 -9.00 10.40 16.91
N ALA A 143 -9.31 9.96 15.69
CA ALA A 143 -8.38 9.19 14.86
C ALA A 143 -8.43 9.65 13.40
N LEU A 144 -7.25 9.73 12.79
CA LEU A 144 -7.09 9.90 11.35
C LEU A 144 -6.78 8.55 10.72
N THR A 145 -7.48 8.17 9.65
CA THR A 145 -7.27 6.90 8.95
C THR A 145 -7.06 7.05 7.46
N PHE A 146 -6.22 6.17 6.90
CA PHE A 146 -5.98 6.05 5.46
C PHE A 146 -5.46 4.66 5.07
N MET A 147 -5.53 4.33 3.77
CA MET A 147 -5.01 3.07 3.22
C MET A 147 -3.54 3.20 2.82
N ALA A 148 -2.74 2.15 3.06
CA ALA A 148 -1.33 2.03 2.67
C ALA A 148 -0.95 0.55 2.43
N TYR A 149 0.32 0.29 2.08
CA TYR A 149 0.85 -1.06 1.83
C TYR A 149 1.89 -1.47 2.86
N VAL A 150 1.81 -2.71 3.33
CA VAL A 150 2.90 -3.33 4.10
C VAL A 150 3.93 -3.84 3.09
N ALA A 151 4.81 -2.93 2.68
CA ALA A 151 5.88 -3.20 1.74
C ALA A 151 7.07 -2.27 1.99
N PRO A 152 8.31 -2.70 1.71
CA PRO A 152 9.48 -1.83 1.74
C PRO A 152 9.35 -0.67 0.74
N PRO A 153 10.07 0.45 0.93
CA PRO A 153 10.15 1.50 -0.08
C PRO A 153 10.90 1.02 -1.33
N ASN A 154 10.69 1.71 -2.46
CA ASN A 154 11.30 1.40 -3.76
C ASN A 154 10.96 -0.01 -4.29
N THR A 155 9.83 -0.58 -3.87
CA THR A 155 9.32 -1.87 -4.33
C THR A 155 8.42 -1.66 -5.54
N ILE A 156 8.64 -2.46 -6.59
CA ILE A 156 7.90 -2.39 -7.85
C ILE A 156 6.55 -3.11 -7.74
N ASP A 157 5.51 -2.52 -8.31
CA ASP A 157 4.16 -3.06 -8.57
C ASP A 157 3.32 -3.48 -7.36
N VAL A 158 3.65 -2.96 -6.18
CA VAL A 158 2.91 -3.25 -4.94
C VAL A 158 1.43 -2.87 -5.07
N SER A 159 1.11 -1.76 -5.73
CA SER A 159 -0.27 -1.29 -5.91
C SER A 159 -1.19 -2.29 -6.61
N ASN A 160 -0.66 -3.03 -7.58
CA ASN A 160 -1.42 -3.99 -8.38
C ASN A 160 -1.14 -5.45 -7.99
N SER A 161 -0.32 -5.66 -6.97
CA SER A 161 0.04 -6.98 -6.46
C SER A 161 -1.16 -7.74 -5.86
N ASN A 162 -1.02 -9.05 -5.73
CA ASN A 162 -1.95 -9.84 -4.92
C ASN A 162 -1.88 -9.44 -3.44
N THR A 163 -2.84 -9.90 -2.65
CA THR A 163 -2.73 -9.93 -1.19
C THR A 163 -2.47 -11.38 -0.74
N PRO A 164 -1.63 -11.64 0.27
CA PRO A 164 -1.07 -12.97 0.51
C PRO A 164 -2.06 -14.14 0.60
N LEU A 165 -3.25 -13.96 1.21
CA LEU A 165 -4.24 -15.05 1.32
C LEU A 165 -5.30 -15.06 0.21
N VAL A 166 -5.18 -14.16 -0.76
CA VAL A 166 -6.13 -14.04 -1.88
C VAL A 166 -5.34 -13.96 -3.17
N TYR A 167 -4.65 -15.04 -3.51
CA TYR A 167 -3.76 -15.08 -4.65
C TYR A 167 -4.54 -15.24 -5.97
N ASP A 168 -4.15 -14.46 -6.98
CA ASP A 168 -4.56 -14.61 -8.37
C ASP A 168 -3.32 -14.97 -9.21
N PRO A 169 -3.22 -16.20 -9.75
CA PRO A 169 -2.08 -16.60 -10.57
C PRO A 169 -2.01 -15.84 -11.89
N THR A 170 -3.10 -15.20 -12.33
CA THR A 170 -3.14 -14.43 -13.59
C THR A 170 -2.71 -12.98 -13.42
N ASN A 171 -2.44 -12.54 -12.18
CA ASN A 171 -2.06 -11.17 -11.90
C ASN A 171 -0.66 -10.85 -12.49
N PRO A 172 -0.55 -9.82 -13.37
CA PRO A 172 0.71 -9.48 -14.04
C PRO A 172 1.81 -8.96 -13.10
N ALA A 173 1.46 -8.41 -11.93
CA ALA A 173 2.44 -7.94 -10.94
C ALA A 173 3.10 -9.10 -10.17
N GLY A 174 2.44 -10.27 -10.11
CA GLY A 174 2.94 -11.53 -9.52
C GLY A 174 3.15 -11.55 -8.00
N GLY A 175 3.69 -10.49 -7.41
CA GLY A 175 3.97 -10.36 -5.98
C GLY A 175 2.73 -10.34 -5.10
N SER A 176 2.91 -10.46 -3.79
CA SER A 176 1.82 -10.41 -2.81
C SER A 176 2.17 -9.49 -1.64
N TYR A 177 1.38 -8.45 -1.41
CA TYR A 177 1.59 -7.48 -0.32
C TYR A 177 0.25 -7.13 0.33
N TYR A 178 0.27 -6.92 1.65
CA TYR A 178 -0.94 -6.51 2.34
C TYR A 178 -1.29 -5.05 2.04
N ARG A 179 -2.57 -4.81 1.72
CA ARG A 179 -3.18 -3.51 1.98
C ARG A 179 -3.43 -3.39 3.47
N SER A 180 -3.31 -2.18 4.00
CA SER A 180 -3.48 -1.92 5.42
C SER A 180 -4.20 -0.61 5.68
N VAL A 181 -4.95 -0.56 6.78
CA VAL A 181 -5.42 0.70 7.36
C VAL A 181 -4.35 1.20 8.31
N VAL A 182 -3.94 2.45 8.13
CA VAL A 182 -3.11 3.19 9.09
C VAL A 182 -4.04 4.07 9.91
N GLN A 183 -4.01 3.91 11.23
CA GLN A 183 -4.70 4.77 12.19
C GLN A 183 -3.66 5.63 12.92
N VAL A 184 -3.91 6.93 12.99
CA VAL A 184 -3.05 7.90 13.67
C VAL A 184 -3.86 8.73 14.66
N GLY A 185 -3.45 8.74 15.92
CA GLY A 185 -4.06 9.57 16.98
C GLY A 185 -3.55 11.01 16.99
N ALA A 186 -4.21 11.88 17.77
CA ALA A 186 -3.80 13.28 17.93
C ALA A 186 -2.37 13.48 18.44
N ASN A 187 -1.83 12.55 19.22
CA ASN A 187 -0.44 12.55 19.70
C ASN A 187 0.57 11.97 18.69
N GLY A 188 0.13 11.54 17.50
CA GLY A 188 0.96 10.88 16.50
C GLY A 188 1.19 9.40 16.74
N ALA A 189 0.48 8.78 17.69
CA ALA A 189 0.54 7.33 17.88
C ALA A 189 -0.04 6.60 16.67
N ILE A 190 0.64 5.55 16.21
CA ILE A 190 0.34 4.82 14.98
C ILE A 190 -0.05 3.38 15.30
N GLN A 191 -1.10 2.92 14.63
CA GLN A 191 -1.45 1.50 14.51
C GLN A 191 -1.65 1.16 13.03
N VAL A 192 -1.03 0.09 12.57
CA VAL A 192 -1.21 -0.45 11.22
C VAL A 192 -1.97 -1.77 11.31
N THR A 193 -3.01 -1.92 10.50
CA THR A 193 -3.84 -3.12 10.45
C THR A 193 -3.84 -3.69 9.04
N PRO A 194 -3.06 -4.74 8.76
CA PRO A 194 -3.10 -5.46 7.48
C PRO A 194 -4.47 -6.09 7.21
N THR A 195 -4.85 -6.17 5.94
CA THR A 195 -6.16 -6.68 5.48
C THR A 195 -5.97 -7.57 4.26
N ASN A 196 -6.85 -8.56 4.10
CA ASN A 196 -6.93 -9.39 2.89
C ASN A 196 -7.87 -8.82 1.82
N SER A 197 -8.30 -7.57 1.99
CA SER A 197 -9.13 -6.84 1.03
C SER A 197 -8.29 -6.30 -0.14
N TYR A 198 -8.94 -6.04 -1.27
CA TYR A 198 -8.37 -5.35 -2.44
C TYR A 198 -7.22 -6.09 -3.13
N SER A 199 -7.23 -7.43 -3.09
CA SER A 199 -6.18 -8.22 -3.75
C SER A 199 -6.16 -7.96 -5.24
N GLY A 200 -4.99 -7.65 -5.80
CA GLY A 200 -4.81 -7.35 -7.21
C GLY A 200 -4.87 -5.86 -7.55
N ASN A 201 -5.39 -5.01 -6.67
CA ASN A 201 -5.55 -3.58 -6.97
C ASN A 201 -5.55 -2.74 -5.69
N ASN A 202 -6.11 -1.54 -5.64
CA ASN A 202 -5.81 -0.62 -4.54
C ASN A 202 -6.94 -0.50 -3.50
N GLY A 203 -6.54 -0.46 -2.23
CA GLY A 203 -7.33 0.21 -1.19
C GLY A 203 -7.24 1.74 -1.38
N ARG A 204 -8.34 2.46 -1.16
CA ARG A 204 -8.40 3.90 -1.47
C ARG A 204 -8.65 4.80 -0.28
N ALA A 205 -9.69 4.49 0.48
CA ALA A 205 -10.08 5.28 1.64
C ALA A 205 -10.47 4.35 2.79
N ALA A 206 -10.24 4.84 4.01
CA ALA A 206 -10.68 4.18 5.24
C ALA A 206 -11.16 5.23 6.24
N VAL A 207 -12.19 4.91 7.02
CA VAL A 207 -12.67 5.69 8.17
C VAL A 207 -12.91 4.76 9.37
N LEU A 208 -12.45 5.16 10.55
CA LEU A 208 -12.79 4.50 11.81
C LEU A 208 -14.13 5.02 12.34
N ALA A 209 -15.05 4.12 12.67
CA ALA A 209 -16.24 4.43 13.45
C ALA A 209 -16.67 3.21 14.29
N ASN A 210 -17.08 3.45 15.54
CA ASN A 210 -17.56 2.40 16.46
C ASN A 210 -16.61 1.19 16.59
N GLY A 211 -15.28 1.44 16.59
CA GLY A 211 -14.26 0.39 16.70
C GLY A 211 -14.06 -0.45 15.43
N ILE A 212 -14.66 -0.06 14.30
CA ILE A 212 -14.57 -0.75 13.01
C ILE A 212 -13.98 0.21 11.97
N TYR A 213 -13.06 -0.28 11.14
CA TYR A 213 -12.69 0.39 9.91
C TYR A 213 -13.67 0.07 8.81
N TYR A 214 -14.23 1.10 8.18
CA TYR A 214 -14.95 1.02 6.91
C TYR A 214 -14.00 1.44 5.81
N MET A 215 -13.88 0.63 4.77
CA MET A 215 -12.90 0.80 3.70
C MET A 215 -13.58 0.81 2.33
N ALA A 216 -12.99 1.51 1.38
CA ALA A 216 -13.37 1.50 -0.02
C ALA A 216 -12.14 1.27 -0.92
N GLY A 217 -12.33 0.51 -1.99
CA GLY A 217 -11.26 0.20 -2.94
C GLY A 217 -11.69 -0.78 -4.02
N ASN A 218 -10.70 -1.29 -4.75
CA ASN A 218 -10.87 -2.23 -5.85
C ASN A 218 -9.88 -3.40 -5.68
N GLY A 219 -10.25 -4.61 -6.10
CA GLY A 219 -9.34 -5.77 -6.13
C GLY A 219 -9.13 -6.30 -7.55
N ASN A 220 -10.15 -6.22 -8.39
CA ASN A 220 -10.14 -6.88 -9.68
C ASN A 220 -9.31 -6.12 -10.76
N ASN A 221 -8.44 -6.82 -11.51
CA ASN A 221 -7.63 -6.28 -12.62
C ASN A 221 -8.24 -6.46 -14.03
N GLY A 222 -9.35 -7.17 -14.20
CA GLY A 222 -10.01 -7.28 -15.50
C GLY A 222 -10.87 -8.51 -15.68
N ALA A 223 -11.08 -8.89 -16.95
CA ALA A 223 -11.79 -10.12 -17.30
C ALA A 223 -10.97 -11.34 -16.88
N GLY A 224 -11.63 -12.39 -16.39
CA GLY A 224 -10.97 -13.62 -15.92
C GLY A 224 -10.56 -13.63 -14.45
N THR A 225 -10.81 -12.53 -13.72
CA THR A 225 -10.52 -12.43 -12.28
C THR A 225 -11.27 -13.51 -11.48
N PRO A 226 -10.57 -14.31 -10.65
CA PRO A 226 -11.18 -15.34 -9.82
C PRO A 226 -12.19 -14.81 -8.79
N ALA A 227 -13.17 -15.63 -8.41
CA ALA A 227 -14.23 -15.25 -7.47
C ALA A 227 -13.72 -14.86 -6.07
N ASN A 228 -12.64 -15.49 -5.59
CA ASN A 228 -12.00 -15.14 -4.32
C ASN A 228 -11.45 -13.71 -4.34
N VAL A 229 -10.99 -13.21 -5.50
CA VAL A 229 -10.52 -11.82 -5.65
C VAL A 229 -11.70 -10.85 -5.70
N VAL A 230 -12.75 -11.17 -6.46
CA VAL A 230 -13.98 -10.36 -6.54
C VAL A 230 -14.59 -10.14 -5.14
N ALA A 231 -14.52 -11.13 -4.26
CA ALA A 231 -15.01 -11.00 -2.88
C ALA A 231 -14.23 -9.99 -2.01
N THR A 232 -13.06 -9.52 -2.46
CA THR A 232 -12.21 -8.60 -1.70
C THR A 232 -12.37 -7.13 -2.06
N GLU A 233 -13.20 -6.81 -3.05
CA GLU A 233 -13.32 -5.45 -3.55
C GLU A 233 -14.56 -4.70 -3.03
N GLY A 234 -14.66 -3.43 -3.39
CA GLY A 234 -15.77 -2.60 -3.00
C GLY A 234 -15.69 -2.09 -1.57
N VAL A 235 -16.85 -2.04 -0.89
CA VAL A 235 -16.91 -1.60 0.50
C VAL A 235 -16.54 -2.78 1.39
N GLN A 236 -15.56 -2.59 2.26
CA GLN A 236 -15.02 -3.66 3.10
C GLN A 236 -14.94 -3.19 4.55
N MET A 237 -14.78 -4.13 5.48
CA MET A 237 -14.59 -3.82 6.90
C MET A 237 -13.45 -4.61 7.54
N ALA A 238 -12.81 -3.99 8.53
CA ALA A 238 -11.73 -4.58 9.31
C ALA A 238 -11.78 -4.08 10.76
N ILE A 239 -11.19 -4.84 11.68
CA ILE A 239 -11.08 -4.47 13.10
C ILE A 239 -9.63 -4.04 13.39
N PRO A 240 -9.41 -2.90 14.09
CA PRO A 240 -8.07 -2.48 14.51
C PRO A 240 -7.26 -3.61 15.15
N GLY A 241 -6.08 -3.89 14.58
CA GLY A 241 -5.15 -4.90 15.10
C GLY A 241 -5.61 -6.35 14.92
N GLN A 242 -6.55 -6.63 14.02
CA GLN A 242 -6.92 -8.00 13.66
C GLN A 242 -5.70 -8.80 13.13
N SER A 243 -5.82 -10.13 13.17
CA SER A 243 -4.83 -11.04 12.60
C SER A 243 -4.64 -10.80 11.10
N MET A 244 -3.40 -10.94 10.60
CA MET A 244 -3.09 -10.94 9.16
C MET A 244 -3.73 -12.14 8.43
N ALA A 245 -4.17 -13.15 9.19
CA ALA A 245 -4.91 -14.30 8.69
C ALA A 245 -6.42 -14.03 8.49
N THR A 246 -6.93 -12.88 8.94
CA THR A 246 -8.36 -12.56 8.86
C THR A 246 -8.80 -12.40 7.39
N PRO A 247 -9.78 -13.19 6.92
CA PRO A 247 -10.34 -13.03 5.57
C PRO A 247 -10.94 -11.65 5.33
N ALA A 248 -11.04 -11.24 4.07
CA ALA A 248 -11.76 -10.03 3.69
C ALA A 248 -13.25 -10.14 4.06
N LEU A 249 -13.86 -9.02 4.45
CA LEU A 249 -15.27 -8.95 4.80
C LEU A 249 -15.94 -7.81 4.03
N SER A 250 -16.69 -8.19 2.98
CA SER A 250 -17.44 -7.25 2.13
C SER A 250 -18.68 -6.71 2.84
N ILE A 251 -18.99 -5.43 2.59
CA ILE A 251 -20.23 -4.79 2.96
C ILE A 251 -21.09 -4.63 1.69
N GLY A 252 -22.12 -5.46 1.59
CA GLY A 252 -22.99 -5.49 0.43
C GLY A 252 -22.28 -5.87 -0.86
N ASN A 253 -23.05 -5.83 -1.95
CA ASN A 253 -22.53 -5.89 -3.32
C ASN A 253 -23.53 -5.21 -4.27
N PHE A 254 -23.06 -4.23 -5.03
CA PHE A 254 -23.86 -3.55 -6.04
C PHE A 254 -23.80 -4.31 -7.38
N SER A 255 -24.91 -4.32 -8.10
CA SER A 255 -24.97 -4.73 -9.50
C SER A 255 -25.81 -3.74 -10.28
N VAL A 256 -25.35 -3.33 -11.47
CA VAL A 256 -26.15 -2.44 -12.35
C VAL A 256 -27.51 -3.04 -12.69
N SER A 257 -27.64 -4.37 -12.67
CA SER A 257 -28.92 -5.07 -12.92
C SER A 257 -29.97 -4.83 -11.84
N GLN A 258 -29.61 -4.19 -10.72
CA GLN A 258 -30.55 -3.73 -9.70
C GLN A 258 -31.26 -2.43 -10.11
N VAL A 259 -30.80 -1.76 -11.18
CA VAL A 259 -31.31 -0.46 -11.65
C VAL A 259 -32.05 -0.62 -12.97
N ILE A 260 -33.22 0.02 -13.07
CA ILE A 260 -34.00 0.08 -14.31
C ILE A 260 -33.36 1.08 -15.27
N ASN A 261 -33.05 0.61 -16.47
CA ASN A 261 -32.57 1.44 -17.56
C ASN A 261 -33.72 2.34 -18.06
N PRO A 262 -33.59 3.68 -17.96
CA PRO A 262 -34.65 4.59 -18.36
C PRO A 262 -34.93 4.56 -19.87
N ALA A 263 -33.97 4.12 -20.70
CA ALA A 263 -34.15 4.03 -22.15
C ALA A 263 -34.99 2.82 -22.57
N THR A 264 -35.00 1.73 -21.80
CA THR A 264 -35.68 0.48 -22.15
C THR A 264 -36.82 0.10 -21.21
N GLY A 265 -36.90 0.70 -20.02
CA GLY A 265 -37.84 0.31 -18.97
C GLY A 265 -37.53 -1.06 -18.33
N LEU A 266 -36.38 -1.66 -18.65
CA LEU A 266 -35.93 -2.96 -18.14
C LEU A 266 -34.65 -2.79 -17.29
N PRO A 267 -34.31 -3.74 -16.40
CA PRO A 267 -33.02 -3.72 -15.72
C PRO A 267 -31.84 -3.62 -16.69
N TYR A 268 -30.76 -2.96 -16.28
CA TYR A 268 -29.51 -3.02 -17.05
C TYR A 268 -29.01 -4.48 -17.12
N PRO A 269 -28.45 -4.92 -18.26
CA PRO A 269 -27.75 -6.19 -18.34
C PRO A 269 -26.61 -6.25 -17.31
N PRO A 270 -26.30 -7.43 -16.74
CA PRO A 270 -25.17 -7.59 -15.84
C PRO A 270 -23.86 -7.11 -16.47
N ASP A 271 -23.05 -6.38 -15.70
CA ASP A 271 -21.71 -5.97 -16.09
C ASP A 271 -20.66 -7.04 -15.70
N LYS A 272 -19.40 -6.78 -16.02
CA LYS A 272 -18.26 -7.62 -15.61
C LYS A 272 -18.24 -7.76 -14.09
N ALA A 273 -18.14 -9.00 -13.63
CA ALA A 273 -18.08 -9.34 -12.21
C ALA A 273 -17.10 -8.42 -11.45
N GLY A 274 -17.58 -7.83 -10.36
CA GLY A 274 -16.77 -6.98 -9.49
C GLY A 274 -16.61 -5.52 -9.91
N LYS A 275 -16.64 -5.22 -11.22
CA LYS A 275 -16.33 -3.88 -11.74
C LYS A 275 -17.37 -2.80 -11.39
N ASP A 276 -18.57 -3.23 -11.05
CA ASP A 276 -19.64 -2.38 -10.50
C ASP A 276 -19.28 -1.77 -9.15
N ASN A 277 -18.33 -2.36 -8.41
CA ASN A 277 -17.98 -2.00 -7.04
C ASN A 277 -16.57 -1.36 -6.93
N ASN A 278 -16.07 -0.74 -8.00
CA ASN A 278 -14.78 -0.02 -7.99
C ASN A 278 -14.90 1.35 -7.27
N PHE A 279 -15.17 1.30 -5.96
CA PHE A 279 -15.39 2.49 -5.12
C PHE A 279 -14.09 3.24 -4.84
N ARG A 280 -14.20 4.51 -4.40
CA ARG A 280 -13.06 5.41 -4.18
C ARG A 280 -13.10 6.07 -2.80
N GLY A 281 -13.86 7.14 -2.67
CA GLY A 281 -14.00 7.88 -1.44
C GLY A 281 -15.12 7.33 -0.58
N LEU A 282 -15.09 7.71 0.68
CA LEU A 282 -16.12 7.40 1.65
C LEU A 282 -16.27 8.56 2.63
N THR A 283 -17.41 8.63 3.29
CA THR A 283 -17.63 9.52 4.44
C THR A 283 -18.74 8.94 5.32
N ILE A 284 -18.76 9.33 6.59
CA ILE A 284 -19.84 9.01 7.51
C ILE A 284 -20.54 10.31 7.89
N PHE A 285 -21.86 10.36 7.67
CA PHE A 285 -22.69 11.48 8.09
C PHE A 285 -23.99 10.98 8.69
N GLY A 286 -24.38 11.50 9.85
CA GLY A 286 -25.60 11.08 10.55
C GLY A 286 -25.64 9.56 10.78
N ASN A 287 -24.52 8.97 11.21
CA ASN A 287 -24.35 7.53 11.41
C ASN A 287 -24.68 6.67 10.16
N THR A 288 -24.53 7.23 8.96
CA THR A 288 -24.72 6.53 7.67
C THR A 288 -23.43 6.56 6.89
N LEU A 289 -23.03 5.44 6.29
CA LEU A 289 -21.87 5.36 5.42
C LEU A 289 -22.27 5.71 3.98
N TYR A 290 -21.50 6.61 3.36
CA TYR A 290 -21.62 6.95 1.95
C TYR A 290 -20.31 6.66 1.24
N VAL A 291 -20.38 6.17 0.00
CA VAL A 291 -19.20 5.88 -0.83
C VAL A 291 -19.39 6.44 -2.23
N THR A 292 -18.28 6.75 -2.89
CA THR A 292 -18.28 7.17 -4.30
C THR A 292 -17.73 6.07 -5.18
N LYS A 293 -18.28 5.96 -6.38
CA LYS A 293 -17.61 5.29 -7.50
C LYS A 293 -17.35 6.36 -8.56
N GLY A 294 -16.11 6.46 -9.01
CA GLY A 294 -15.70 7.49 -9.97
C GLY A 294 -14.50 7.04 -10.78
N SER A 295 -14.40 5.72 -11.03
CA SER A 295 -13.29 5.14 -11.79
C SER A 295 -13.70 3.85 -12.47
N GLY A 296 -13.01 3.55 -13.57
CA GLY A 296 -13.34 2.45 -14.46
C GLY A 296 -14.56 2.77 -15.34
N SER A 297 -14.61 2.15 -16.52
CA SER A 297 -15.66 2.39 -17.52
C SER A 297 -16.94 1.58 -17.30
N ASN A 298 -16.99 0.75 -16.25
CA ASN A 298 -18.09 -0.15 -15.90
C ASN A 298 -18.91 0.41 -14.74
N GLY A 299 -20.13 -0.09 -14.53
CA GLY A 299 -21.01 0.35 -13.44
C GLY A 299 -21.49 1.80 -13.57
N PHE A 300 -21.86 2.40 -12.43
CA PHE A 300 -22.27 3.81 -12.36
C PHE A 300 -21.27 4.65 -11.59
N ASN A 301 -20.82 5.75 -12.18
CA ASN A 301 -20.01 6.72 -11.44
C ASN A 301 -20.94 7.70 -10.72
N THR A 302 -21.09 7.50 -9.40
CA THR A 302 -22.12 8.16 -8.61
C THR A 302 -21.83 8.05 -7.11
N VAL A 303 -22.75 8.55 -6.28
CA VAL A 303 -22.70 8.47 -4.82
C VAL A 303 -23.70 7.43 -4.34
N TYR A 304 -23.23 6.55 -3.46
CA TYR A 304 -24.00 5.46 -2.89
C TYR A 304 -24.17 5.64 -1.39
N GLN A 305 -25.36 5.32 -0.88
CA GLN A 305 -25.58 5.01 0.53
C GLN A 305 -25.30 3.53 0.77
N VAL A 306 -24.65 3.21 1.89
CA VAL A 306 -24.37 1.85 2.33
C VAL A 306 -25.20 1.52 3.56
N GLY A 307 -26.06 0.50 3.45
CA GLY A 307 -27.00 0.11 4.50
C GLY A 307 -28.13 1.13 4.71
N ASP A 308 -28.78 1.03 5.87
CA ASP A 308 -29.91 1.88 6.23
C ASP A 308 -29.44 3.24 6.77
N LYS A 309 -30.17 4.30 6.39
CA LYS A 309 -29.92 5.65 6.89
C LYS A 309 -30.04 5.69 8.42
N GLY A 310 -29.05 6.29 9.07
CA GLY A 310 -28.96 6.39 10.53
C GLY A 310 -28.25 5.21 11.19
N SER A 311 -27.80 4.22 10.41
CA SER A 311 -27.08 3.05 10.91
C SER A 311 -25.83 2.74 10.10
N LEU A 312 -24.77 2.33 10.80
CA LEU A 312 -23.58 1.78 10.16
C LEU A 312 -23.70 0.24 10.09
N PRO A 313 -23.26 -0.39 8.98
CA PRO A 313 -23.14 -1.83 8.91
C PRO A 313 -22.25 -2.39 10.03
N THR A 314 -22.66 -3.52 10.59
CA THR A 314 -21.97 -4.28 11.63
C THR A 314 -21.44 -5.59 11.06
N LEU A 315 -20.58 -6.29 11.80
CA LEU A 315 -20.06 -7.60 11.38
C LEU A 315 -21.19 -8.60 11.06
N ALA A 316 -22.33 -8.50 11.75
CA ALA A 316 -23.45 -9.42 11.62
C ALA A 316 -24.32 -9.17 10.37
N ASN A 317 -24.40 -7.93 9.88
CA ASN A 317 -25.28 -7.55 8.77
C ASN A 317 -24.56 -6.99 7.54
N ALA A 318 -23.23 -6.90 7.58
CA ALA A 318 -22.40 -6.36 6.50
C ALA A 318 -22.69 -6.98 5.14
N ALA A 319 -22.70 -8.32 5.05
CA ALA A 319 -22.92 -9.02 3.79
C ALA A 319 -24.29 -8.71 3.15
N SER A 320 -25.30 -8.38 3.96
CA SER A 320 -26.66 -8.04 3.50
C SER A 320 -26.92 -6.54 3.35
N ALA A 321 -25.97 -5.68 3.71
CA ALA A 321 -26.15 -4.24 3.61
C ALA A 321 -26.38 -3.81 2.16
N ALA A 322 -27.45 -3.07 1.90
CA ALA A 322 -27.76 -2.61 0.55
C ALA A 322 -26.79 -1.48 0.13
N LEU A 323 -26.38 -1.50 -1.13
CA LEU A 323 -25.70 -0.38 -1.79
C LEU A 323 -26.70 0.29 -2.72
N THR A 324 -27.08 1.52 -2.42
CA THR A 324 -28.13 2.23 -3.17
C THR A 324 -27.61 3.57 -3.68
N ILE A 325 -27.88 3.88 -4.95
CA ILE A 325 -27.57 5.19 -5.52
C ILE A 325 -28.41 6.24 -4.77
N LEU A 326 -27.79 7.34 -4.36
CA LEU A 326 -28.53 8.43 -3.74
C LEU A 326 -29.63 8.95 -4.69
N PRO A 327 -30.88 9.13 -4.23
CA PRO A 327 -31.94 9.62 -5.09
C PRO A 327 -31.57 10.95 -5.75
N GLY A 328 -31.71 11.03 -7.08
CA GLY A 328 -31.37 12.21 -7.89
C GLY A 328 -29.93 12.28 -8.39
N PHE A 329 -29.03 11.43 -7.89
CA PHE A 329 -27.71 11.27 -8.48
C PHE A 329 -27.75 10.43 -9.78
N PRO A 330 -26.71 10.54 -10.64
CA PRO A 330 -26.66 9.79 -11.89
C PRO A 330 -26.80 8.28 -11.69
N ASN A 331 -27.59 7.66 -12.56
CA ASN A 331 -27.80 6.20 -12.65
C ASN A 331 -27.55 5.68 -14.08
N THR A 332 -26.73 6.40 -14.84
CA THR A 332 -26.32 6.06 -16.21
C THR A 332 -24.91 5.47 -16.21
N LEU A 333 -24.66 4.50 -17.10
CA LEU A 333 -23.38 3.78 -17.18
C LEU A 333 -22.19 4.73 -17.32
N ALA A 334 -21.10 4.40 -16.62
CA ALA A 334 -19.86 5.20 -16.60
C ALA A 334 -19.20 5.37 -17.98
N LYS A 335 -19.51 4.49 -18.94
CA LYS A 335 -19.05 4.60 -20.34
C LYS A 335 -19.83 5.61 -21.18
N ALA A 336 -20.94 6.14 -20.67
CA ALA A 336 -21.75 7.13 -21.38
C ALA A 336 -21.04 8.48 -21.46
N SER A 337 -21.37 9.28 -22.48
CA SER A 337 -20.88 10.65 -22.60
C SER A 337 -21.30 11.50 -21.40
N GLY A 338 -20.38 12.33 -20.89
CA GLY A 338 -20.64 13.20 -19.72
C GLY A 338 -20.60 12.47 -18.37
N ALA A 339 -19.96 11.30 -18.31
CA ALA A 339 -19.73 10.61 -17.04
C ALA A 339 -18.99 11.50 -16.04
N GLN A 340 -19.38 11.39 -14.77
CA GLN A 340 -18.73 12.08 -13.66
C GLN A 340 -17.66 11.17 -13.04
N PHE A 341 -16.76 11.75 -12.27
CA PHE A 341 -15.67 11.02 -11.61
C PHE A 341 -15.59 11.38 -10.12
N PRO A 342 -16.67 11.13 -9.34
CA PRO A 342 -16.72 11.56 -7.96
C PRO A 342 -15.68 10.82 -7.11
N PHE A 343 -15.04 11.56 -6.21
CA PHE A 343 -14.06 11.05 -5.27
C PHE A 343 -14.44 11.42 -3.83
N GLY A 344 -14.11 12.62 -3.38
CA GLY A 344 -14.33 13.07 -2.00
C GLY A 344 -15.76 13.56 -1.76
N LEU A 345 -16.26 13.36 -0.54
CA LEU A 345 -17.59 13.78 -0.09
C LEU A 345 -17.48 14.63 1.18
N PHE A 346 -18.26 15.69 1.26
CA PHE A 346 -18.42 16.48 2.49
C PHE A 346 -19.86 16.95 2.66
N PHE A 347 -20.53 16.50 3.72
CA PHE A 347 -21.85 17.00 4.10
C PHE A 347 -21.70 18.26 4.95
N ALA A 348 -22.17 19.40 4.45
CA ALA A 348 -22.28 20.62 5.26
C ALA A 348 -23.48 20.53 6.22
N ASN A 349 -24.55 19.88 5.81
CA ASN A 349 -25.69 19.54 6.66
C ASN A 349 -26.52 18.42 6.00
N ALA A 350 -27.66 18.05 6.59
CA ALA A 350 -28.52 16.98 6.09
C ALA A 350 -29.13 17.23 4.68
N THR A 351 -29.05 18.47 4.18
CA THR A 351 -29.60 18.90 2.90
C THR A 351 -28.57 19.48 1.92
N THR A 352 -27.29 19.53 2.30
CA THR A 352 -26.23 20.11 1.46
C THR A 352 -25.01 19.20 1.46
N LEU A 353 -24.65 18.70 0.27
CA LEU A 353 -23.54 17.80 0.03
C LEU A 353 -22.59 18.41 -1.01
N TYR A 354 -21.30 18.38 -0.72
CA TYR A 354 -20.24 18.69 -1.66
C TYR A 354 -19.60 17.40 -2.16
N VAL A 355 -19.40 17.31 -3.47
CA VAL A 355 -18.80 16.17 -4.15
C VAL A 355 -17.66 16.67 -5.01
N ALA A 356 -16.44 16.20 -4.73
CA ALA A 356 -15.30 16.45 -5.60
C ALA A 356 -15.34 15.51 -6.80
N ASP A 357 -15.12 16.07 -7.99
CA ASP A 357 -15.02 15.35 -9.25
C ASP A 357 -13.61 15.48 -9.80
N GLU A 358 -12.97 14.33 -10.04
CA GLU A 358 -11.54 14.22 -10.37
C GLU A 358 -11.21 14.70 -11.79
N GLY A 359 -12.19 14.80 -12.67
CA GLY A 359 -11.91 14.83 -14.11
C GLY A 359 -11.61 13.43 -14.66
N ASP A 360 -11.48 13.36 -15.98
CA ASP A 360 -11.44 12.09 -16.72
C ASP A 360 -10.02 11.58 -17.00
N GLY A 361 -8.99 12.29 -16.56
CA GLY A 361 -7.58 11.99 -16.81
C GLY A 361 -7.12 12.28 -18.24
N THR A 362 -7.93 12.96 -19.06
CA THR A 362 -7.64 13.23 -20.47
C THR A 362 -7.26 14.69 -20.67
N THR A 363 -6.00 14.93 -21.04
CA THR A 363 -5.43 16.29 -21.20
C THR A 363 -6.26 17.20 -22.11
N ALA A 364 -6.83 16.66 -23.20
CA ALA A 364 -7.64 17.43 -24.14
C ALA A 364 -9.01 17.88 -23.58
N ASN A 365 -9.50 17.20 -22.53
CA ASN A 365 -10.84 17.43 -21.98
C ASN A 365 -10.82 18.30 -20.73
N ALA A 366 -9.70 18.35 -20.00
CA ALA A 366 -9.59 19.03 -18.72
C ALA A 366 -10.07 20.49 -18.76
N ALA A 367 -9.66 21.28 -19.77
CA ALA A 367 -10.00 22.71 -19.86
C ALA A 367 -11.47 23.00 -20.16
N THR A 368 -12.22 22.02 -20.68
CA THR A 368 -13.62 22.19 -21.11
C THR A 368 -14.60 21.41 -20.24
N SER A 369 -14.11 20.71 -19.22
CA SER A 369 -14.95 19.94 -18.31
C SER A 369 -15.95 20.85 -17.58
N THR A 370 -17.22 20.46 -17.62
CA THR A 370 -18.31 21.15 -16.90
C THR A 370 -18.68 20.48 -15.58
N THR A 371 -18.05 19.35 -15.27
CA THR A 371 -18.35 18.54 -14.08
C THR A 371 -17.19 18.41 -13.11
N ALA A 372 -15.94 18.49 -13.59
CA ALA A 372 -14.74 18.44 -12.76
C ALA A 372 -14.66 19.65 -11.82
N GLY A 373 -14.11 19.48 -10.62
CA GLY A 373 -14.10 20.52 -9.59
C GLY A 373 -14.94 20.14 -8.38
N LEU A 374 -15.58 21.13 -7.75
CA LEU A 374 -16.39 20.91 -6.55
C LEU A 374 -17.87 21.12 -6.86
N GLN A 375 -18.63 20.03 -6.86
CA GLN A 375 -20.07 20.07 -7.10
C GLN A 375 -20.81 20.31 -5.79
N LYS A 376 -21.82 21.19 -5.80
CA LYS A 376 -22.77 21.33 -4.69
C LYS A 376 -24.10 20.68 -5.04
N TRP A 377 -24.59 19.85 -4.13
CA TRP A 377 -25.85 19.13 -4.24
C TRP A 377 -26.77 19.53 -3.09
N ILE A 378 -28.05 19.74 -3.42
CA ILE A 378 -29.09 20.14 -2.45
C ILE A 378 -30.19 19.07 -2.43
N LEU A 379 -30.56 18.62 -1.23
CA LEU A 379 -31.66 17.69 -1.02
C LEU A 379 -32.97 18.46 -0.87
N SER A 380 -33.94 18.17 -1.74
CA SER A 380 -35.30 18.69 -1.62
C SER A 380 -36.31 17.57 -1.86
N LYS A 381 -37.28 17.42 -0.95
CA LYS A 381 -38.32 16.38 -1.02
C LYS A 381 -37.76 14.97 -1.26
N GLY A 382 -36.62 14.65 -0.65
CA GLY A 382 -35.97 13.34 -0.76
C GLY A 382 -35.14 13.12 -2.03
N VAL A 383 -35.01 14.11 -2.91
CA VAL A 383 -34.23 14.02 -4.15
C VAL A 383 -33.07 15.03 -4.12
N TRP A 384 -31.85 14.56 -4.38
CA TRP A 384 -30.68 15.42 -4.52
C TRP A 384 -30.67 16.05 -5.93
N THR A 385 -30.35 17.33 -6.02
CA THR A 385 -30.15 18.03 -7.30
C THR A 385 -28.84 18.79 -7.25
N ARG A 386 -28.03 18.69 -8.31
CA ARG A 386 -26.80 19.48 -8.44
C ARG A 386 -27.18 20.94 -8.66
N ALA A 387 -26.83 21.79 -7.70
CA ALA A 387 -27.10 23.21 -7.77
C ALA A 387 -26.13 23.91 -8.74
N TYR A 388 -24.83 23.67 -8.57
CA TYR A 388 -23.75 24.24 -9.40
C TYR A 388 -22.43 23.49 -9.20
N VAL A 389 -21.43 23.82 -10.02
CA VAL A 389 -20.05 23.34 -9.93
C VAL A 389 -19.13 24.54 -9.74
N LEU A 390 -18.31 24.51 -8.71
CA LEU A 390 -17.29 25.52 -8.43
C LEU A 390 -15.99 25.10 -9.12
N GLN A 391 -15.49 25.96 -10.01
CA GLN A 391 -14.27 25.72 -10.80
C GLN A 391 -13.33 26.93 -10.86
N ASN A 392 -13.84 28.13 -10.60
CA ASN A 392 -13.08 29.37 -10.72
C ASN A 392 -11.83 29.32 -9.84
N GLY A 393 -10.66 29.71 -10.38
CA GLY A 393 -9.37 29.60 -9.70
C GLY A 393 -8.66 28.23 -9.77
N LEU A 394 -9.32 27.15 -10.23
CA LEU A 394 -8.63 25.86 -10.44
C LEU A 394 -7.73 25.86 -11.68
N ASN A 395 -8.04 26.72 -12.66
CA ASN A 395 -7.37 26.80 -13.95
C ASN A 395 -7.29 25.43 -14.64
N LEU A 396 -8.44 24.77 -14.81
CA LEU A 396 -8.51 23.43 -15.39
C LEU A 396 -7.85 23.38 -16.77
N GLY A 397 -7.06 22.33 -17.01
CA GLY A 397 -6.29 22.11 -18.24
C GLY A 397 -5.19 23.14 -18.53
N GLN A 398 -4.95 24.12 -17.65
CA GLN A 398 -3.85 25.09 -17.81
C GLN A 398 -2.58 24.57 -17.14
N PRO A 399 -1.48 24.35 -17.89
CA PRO A 399 -0.22 23.89 -17.32
C PRO A 399 0.37 24.91 -16.34
N TYR A 400 1.00 24.42 -15.27
CA TYR A 400 1.77 25.23 -14.34
C TYR A 400 3.18 24.69 -14.15
N THR A 401 4.12 25.59 -13.86
CA THR A 401 5.54 25.22 -13.67
C THR A 401 5.79 24.77 -12.25
N VAL A 402 6.63 23.75 -12.10
CA VAL A 402 7.14 23.26 -10.82
C VAL A 402 8.66 23.37 -10.84
N THR A 403 9.26 23.97 -9.80
CA THR A 403 10.71 24.12 -9.70
C THR A 403 11.39 22.75 -9.75
N ASN A 404 12.48 22.64 -10.52
CA ASN A 404 13.23 21.40 -10.75
C ASN A 404 12.45 20.27 -11.46
N TYR A 405 11.35 20.60 -12.14
CA TYR A 405 10.57 19.66 -12.94
C TYR A 405 10.60 20.05 -14.43
N PRO A 406 10.73 19.10 -15.38
CA PRO A 406 10.81 19.42 -16.81
C PRO A 406 9.55 20.14 -17.33
N THR A 407 9.73 21.26 -18.02
CA THR A 407 8.63 22.05 -18.61
C THR A 407 7.75 21.23 -19.57
N ALA A 408 8.34 20.27 -20.29
CA ALA A 408 7.62 19.37 -21.20
C ALA A 408 6.63 18.45 -20.47
N LEU A 409 6.81 18.26 -19.17
CA LEU A 409 5.94 17.45 -18.30
C LEU A 409 5.06 18.33 -17.39
N ASN A 410 5.06 19.66 -17.57
CA ASN A 410 4.30 20.57 -16.71
C ASN A 410 2.86 20.08 -16.52
N PRO A 411 2.44 19.84 -15.26
CA PRO A 411 1.09 19.36 -15.00
C PRO A 411 0.07 20.47 -15.16
N ALA A 412 -1.17 20.08 -15.48
CA ALA A 412 -2.34 20.91 -15.40
C ALA A 412 -3.36 20.28 -14.43
N THR A 413 -4.19 21.12 -13.80
CA THR A 413 -5.30 20.63 -12.95
C THR A 413 -6.35 19.96 -13.82
N ASP A 414 -6.80 18.76 -13.47
CA ASP A 414 -7.92 18.08 -14.13
C ASP A 414 -9.23 18.24 -13.34
N GLY A 415 -9.14 18.09 -12.01
CA GLY A 415 -10.26 18.21 -11.09
C GLY A 415 -9.81 18.09 -9.63
N LEU A 416 -10.69 17.58 -8.78
CA LEU A 416 -10.50 17.45 -7.34
C LEU A 416 -10.69 16.00 -6.87
N ARG A 417 -9.87 15.59 -5.91
CA ARG A 417 -9.84 14.22 -5.36
C ARG A 417 -10.42 14.18 -3.95
N ASN A 418 -9.58 13.93 -2.95
CA ASN A 418 -9.98 13.94 -1.55
C ASN A 418 -10.22 15.38 -1.08
N ILE A 419 -11.27 15.56 -0.28
CA ILE A 419 -11.69 16.84 0.27
C ILE A 419 -11.95 16.72 1.76
N ALA A 420 -11.81 17.85 2.44
CA ALA A 420 -12.27 18.06 3.79
C ALA A 420 -12.97 19.41 3.88
N GLY A 421 -13.85 19.56 4.86
CA GLY A 421 -14.64 20.77 5.00
C GLY A 421 -14.88 21.16 6.44
N LYS A 422 -15.24 22.42 6.63
CA LYS A 422 -15.70 22.98 7.90
C LYS A 422 -16.83 23.95 7.62
N VAL A 423 -17.97 23.72 8.26
CA VAL A 423 -19.06 24.72 8.30
C VAL A 423 -18.70 25.77 9.33
N ASN A 424 -18.74 27.03 8.91
CA ASN A 424 -18.42 28.19 9.72
C ASN A 424 -19.67 28.71 10.43
N SER A 425 -19.46 29.44 11.53
CA SER A 425 -20.56 30.00 12.34
C SER A 425 -21.38 31.08 11.63
N ASP A 426 -20.86 31.63 10.54
CA ASP A 426 -21.49 32.68 9.72
C ASP A 426 -22.38 32.12 8.59
N GLY A 427 -22.57 30.80 8.51
CA GLY A 427 -23.36 30.15 7.46
C GLY A 427 -22.58 29.87 6.17
N THR A 428 -21.27 30.14 6.16
CA THR A 428 -20.37 29.70 5.08
C THR A 428 -19.79 28.31 5.35
N VAL A 429 -19.17 27.72 4.34
CA VAL A 429 -18.41 26.48 4.45
C VAL A 429 -17.08 26.65 3.74
N THR A 430 -15.99 26.30 4.41
CA THR A 430 -14.66 26.25 3.82
C THR A 430 -14.34 24.81 3.45
N ILE A 431 -13.92 24.59 2.20
CA ILE A 431 -13.54 23.29 1.66
C ILE A 431 -12.08 23.34 1.22
N TRP A 432 -11.32 22.35 1.65
CA TRP A 432 -9.96 22.08 1.17
C TRP A 432 -9.97 20.84 0.30
N ALA A 433 -9.17 20.86 -0.76
CA ALA A 433 -9.14 19.77 -1.74
C ALA A 433 -7.74 19.53 -2.28
N ILE A 434 -7.45 18.27 -2.58
CA ILE A 434 -6.28 17.86 -3.36
C ILE A 434 -6.66 17.80 -4.83
N THR A 435 -5.87 18.44 -5.70
CA THR A 435 -6.12 18.41 -7.13
C THR A 435 -5.65 17.10 -7.76
N SER A 436 -6.34 16.65 -8.79
CA SER A 436 -5.82 15.71 -9.80
C SER A 436 -5.08 16.46 -10.90
N THR A 437 -4.32 15.70 -11.69
CA THR A 437 -3.44 16.22 -12.73
C THR A 437 -3.60 15.45 -14.04
N VAL A 438 -3.39 16.19 -15.12
CA VAL A 438 -3.13 15.70 -16.48
C VAL A 438 -1.84 16.33 -17.00
N SER A 439 -1.09 15.58 -17.81
CA SER A 439 0.17 16.03 -18.41
C SER A 439 0.58 15.08 -19.55
N ALA A 440 1.80 15.27 -20.07
CA ALA A 440 2.47 14.35 -20.99
C ALA A 440 3.31 13.26 -20.28
N ASN A 441 3.24 13.17 -18.94
CA ASN A 441 3.96 12.16 -18.17
C ASN A 441 3.40 10.75 -18.42
N GLY A 442 4.26 9.72 -18.40
CA GLY A 442 3.86 8.31 -18.62
C GLY A 442 2.91 7.76 -17.55
N ASP A 443 2.95 8.34 -16.35
CA ASP A 443 1.92 8.19 -15.33
C ASP A 443 1.63 9.55 -14.68
N GLN A 444 0.50 10.14 -15.05
CA GLN A 444 0.05 11.44 -14.54
C GLN A 444 -0.17 11.45 -13.02
N GLY A 445 -0.35 10.28 -12.38
CA GLY A 445 -0.49 10.19 -10.94
C GLY A 445 0.81 10.52 -10.18
N ALA A 446 1.95 10.53 -10.87
CA ALA A 446 3.25 10.96 -10.35
C ALA A 446 3.52 12.47 -10.47
N ASP A 447 2.61 13.22 -11.10
CA ASP A 447 2.79 14.65 -11.29
C ASP A 447 2.61 15.42 -9.98
N PRO A 448 3.48 16.41 -9.70
CA PRO A 448 3.27 17.30 -8.56
C PRO A 448 1.94 18.04 -8.68
N ASN A 449 1.10 17.93 -7.65
CA ASN A 449 -0.25 18.48 -7.62
C ASN A 449 -0.40 19.56 -6.54
N LYS A 450 -1.64 20.05 -6.32
CA LYS A 450 -1.90 21.19 -5.43
C LYS A 450 -2.86 20.84 -4.31
N LEU A 451 -2.69 21.53 -3.18
CA LEU A 451 -3.72 21.75 -2.19
C LEU A 451 -4.38 23.09 -2.47
N VAL A 452 -5.71 23.09 -2.58
CA VAL A 452 -6.51 24.29 -2.81
C VAL A 452 -7.58 24.45 -1.73
N THR A 453 -8.06 25.68 -1.56
CA THR A 453 -9.18 26.01 -0.66
C THR A 453 -10.20 26.88 -1.37
N ILE A 454 -11.47 26.77 -0.97
CA ILE A 454 -12.54 27.68 -1.37
C ILE A 454 -13.51 27.86 -0.19
N THR A 455 -14.19 29.00 -0.13
CA THR A 455 -15.31 29.23 0.78
C THR A 455 -16.57 29.46 -0.06
N ASP A 456 -17.64 28.74 0.26
CA ASP A 456 -18.98 28.85 -0.34
C ASP A 456 -19.99 29.23 0.76
N VAL A 457 -21.14 29.79 0.38
CA VAL A 457 -22.25 30.03 1.31
C VAL A 457 -23.18 28.83 1.29
N VAL A 458 -23.43 28.21 2.44
CA VAL A 458 -24.21 26.95 2.51
C VAL A 458 -25.61 27.11 1.90
N ALA A 459 -26.26 28.26 2.14
CA ALA A 459 -27.60 28.55 1.64
C ALA A 459 -27.69 28.84 0.12
N ASN A 460 -26.58 29.09 -0.58
CA ASN A 460 -26.60 29.43 -2.00
C ASN A 460 -27.13 28.27 -2.86
N THR A 461 -28.00 28.59 -3.81
CA THR A 461 -28.50 27.67 -4.86
C THR A 461 -27.86 27.92 -6.23
N SER A 462 -27.01 28.94 -6.34
CA SER A 462 -26.20 29.29 -7.52
C SER A 462 -24.83 29.79 -7.04
N ALA A 463 -23.76 29.48 -7.79
CA ALA A 463 -22.41 29.94 -7.46
C ALA A 463 -22.33 31.46 -7.42
N ALA A 464 -21.69 32.03 -6.40
CA ALA A 464 -21.43 33.46 -6.36
C ALA A 464 -20.21 33.80 -7.21
N ALA A 465 -20.25 34.90 -7.98
CA ALA A 465 -19.17 35.28 -8.89
C ALA A 465 -17.81 35.50 -8.19
N SER A 466 -17.81 35.83 -6.90
CA SER A 466 -16.61 36.04 -6.09
C SER A 466 -15.99 34.75 -5.53
N GLU A 467 -16.69 33.61 -5.60
CA GLU A 467 -16.18 32.34 -5.09
C GLU A 467 -15.10 31.80 -6.03
N GLN A 468 -13.89 31.62 -5.51
CA GLN A 468 -12.78 31.07 -6.27
C GLN A 468 -11.83 30.26 -5.40
N PHE A 469 -11.21 29.26 -6.01
CA PHE A 469 -10.17 28.48 -5.38
C PHE A 469 -8.89 29.30 -5.23
N THR A 470 -8.26 29.16 -4.07
CA THR A 470 -6.91 29.65 -3.80
C THR A 470 -5.98 28.47 -3.60
N THR A 471 -4.82 28.49 -4.26
CA THR A 471 -3.78 27.48 -4.03
C THR A 471 -3.08 27.78 -2.70
N LEU A 472 -3.12 26.81 -1.78
CA LEU A 472 -2.42 26.89 -0.49
C LEU A 472 -1.01 26.31 -0.58
N ARG A 473 -0.83 25.28 -1.40
CA ARG A 473 0.46 24.61 -1.59
C ARG A 473 0.51 23.93 -2.96
N THR A 474 1.67 23.99 -3.60
CA THR A 474 2.03 23.15 -4.75
C THR A 474 3.07 22.12 -4.27
N ALA A 475 2.92 20.86 -4.64
CA ALA A 475 3.91 19.83 -4.37
C ALA A 475 5.21 20.12 -5.11
N ASN A 476 6.35 19.80 -4.51
CA ASN A 476 7.64 19.93 -5.18
C ASN A 476 7.84 18.81 -6.21
N ALA A 477 8.83 18.96 -7.10
CA ALA A 477 9.29 17.85 -7.93
C ALA A 477 9.67 16.65 -7.04
N GLY A 478 9.18 15.46 -7.38
CA GLY A 478 9.38 14.25 -6.56
C GLY A 478 8.41 14.13 -5.39
N GLU A 479 7.42 15.02 -5.26
CA GLU A 479 6.37 14.94 -4.24
C GLU A 479 4.97 14.89 -4.88
N VAL A 480 4.05 14.21 -4.21
CA VAL A 480 2.62 14.29 -4.51
C VAL A 480 1.81 14.36 -3.22
N LEU A 481 0.74 15.17 -3.23
CA LEU A 481 -0.25 15.25 -2.15
C LEU A 481 -1.40 14.30 -2.47
N ARG A 482 -1.93 13.59 -1.48
CA ARG A 482 -2.93 12.53 -1.71
C ARG A 482 -4.26 12.76 -0.99
N GLY A 483 -4.21 13.27 0.23
CA GLY A 483 -5.39 13.54 1.04
C GLY A 483 -5.26 14.76 1.92
N VAL A 484 -6.41 15.28 2.35
CA VAL A 484 -6.54 16.40 3.28
C VAL A 484 -7.64 16.09 4.29
N SER A 485 -7.42 16.39 5.57
CA SER A 485 -8.43 16.31 6.62
C SER A 485 -8.20 17.37 7.68
N LEU A 486 -9.16 17.55 8.58
CA LEU A 486 -8.90 18.24 9.85
C LEU A 486 -8.01 17.36 10.72
N THR A 487 -7.21 17.98 11.58
CA THR A 487 -6.43 17.26 12.59
C THR A 487 -7.33 16.45 13.52
N PRO A 488 -6.96 15.20 13.87
CA PRO A 488 -7.61 14.51 14.97
C PRO A 488 -7.37 15.26 16.28
N VAL A 489 -8.33 15.15 17.21
CA VAL A 489 -8.27 15.72 18.56
C VAL A 489 -8.04 14.63 19.60
N ALA A 490 -7.52 14.99 20.77
CA ALA A 490 -7.32 14.01 21.83
C ALA A 490 -8.66 13.43 22.29
N GLY A 491 -8.79 12.10 22.26
CA GLY A 491 -9.92 11.40 22.87
C GLY A 491 -9.82 11.34 24.40
N SER A 492 -10.83 10.75 25.03
CA SER A 492 -10.83 10.48 26.49
C SER A 492 -9.72 9.53 26.91
N THR A 493 -9.33 8.62 26.01
CA THR A 493 -8.18 7.72 26.15
C THR A 493 -7.13 8.12 25.12
N PRO A 494 -5.88 8.41 25.53
CA PRO A 494 -4.80 8.67 24.58
C PRO A 494 -4.57 7.47 23.64
N ALA A 495 -4.40 7.75 22.35
CA ALA A 495 -3.99 6.73 21.39
C ALA A 495 -2.59 6.19 21.75
N VAL A 496 -2.38 4.89 21.56
CA VAL A 496 -1.13 4.20 21.87
C VAL A 496 -0.50 3.63 20.61
N ASN A 497 0.83 3.63 20.55
CA ASN A 497 1.55 2.96 19.47
C ASN A 497 1.33 1.44 19.58
N VAL A 498 1.04 0.81 18.44
CA VAL A 498 0.92 -0.65 18.32
C VAL A 498 1.99 -1.12 17.33
N PRO A 499 2.90 -2.03 17.74
CA PRO A 499 3.94 -2.49 16.85
C PRO A 499 3.35 -3.42 15.79
N LEU A 500 3.74 -3.26 14.54
CA LEU A 500 3.43 -4.21 13.48
C LEU A 500 4.46 -5.35 13.56
N ILE A 501 4.01 -6.56 13.85
CA ILE A 501 4.89 -7.73 13.93
C ILE A 501 4.94 -8.45 12.59
N LEU A 502 6.14 -8.64 12.05
CA LEU A 502 6.38 -9.27 10.76
C LEU A 502 7.45 -10.36 10.87
N SER A 503 7.35 -11.39 10.00
CA SER A 503 8.48 -12.26 9.71
C SER A 503 9.60 -11.44 9.08
N MET A 504 10.84 -11.62 9.55
CA MET A 504 11.98 -10.83 9.07
C MET A 504 12.14 -11.01 7.55
N ASN A 505 12.14 -9.89 6.80
CA ASN A 505 12.25 -9.84 5.33
C ASN A 505 11.13 -10.50 4.52
N ASN A 506 10.01 -10.89 5.16
CA ASN A 506 8.82 -11.40 4.46
C ASN A 506 7.55 -10.71 4.97
N PRO A 507 7.25 -9.49 4.49
CA PRO A 507 6.04 -8.75 4.89
C PRO A 507 4.73 -9.43 4.45
N SER A 508 4.83 -10.46 3.61
CA SER A 508 3.70 -11.25 3.10
C SER A 508 3.37 -12.45 3.98
N ALA A 509 4.21 -12.77 4.96
CA ALA A 509 3.97 -13.85 5.91
C ALA A 509 2.80 -13.52 6.84
N THR A 510 1.97 -14.52 7.14
CA THR A 510 0.80 -14.39 8.02
C THR A 510 1.13 -14.60 9.50
N ALA A 511 2.34 -15.10 9.79
CA ALA A 511 2.80 -15.53 11.10
C ALA A 511 4.29 -15.28 11.29
N ILE A 512 4.77 -15.53 12.51
CA ILE A 512 6.19 -15.76 12.83
C ILE A 512 6.33 -17.21 13.32
N ALA A 513 7.56 -17.72 13.47
CA ALA A 513 7.78 -19.12 13.88
C ALA A 513 8.72 -19.26 15.09
N PRO A 514 8.55 -20.27 15.95
CA PRO A 514 9.52 -20.57 17.01
C PRO A 514 10.93 -20.76 16.45
N GLY A 515 11.93 -20.13 17.09
CA GLY A 515 13.31 -20.16 16.64
C GLY A 515 13.61 -19.27 15.43
N SER A 516 12.65 -18.49 14.91
CA SER A 516 12.86 -17.58 13.79
C SER A 516 13.26 -16.17 14.24
N LEU A 517 13.81 -15.37 13.33
CA LEU A 517 13.91 -13.93 13.46
C LEU A 517 12.60 -13.26 13.09
N ALA A 518 12.22 -12.23 13.85
CA ALA A 518 11.02 -11.42 13.64
C ALA A 518 11.34 -9.93 13.85
N ILE A 519 10.47 -9.08 13.32
CA ILE A 519 10.57 -7.62 13.43
C ILE A 519 9.32 -7.09 14.13
N ALA A 520 9.50 -6.26 15.15
CA ALA A 520 8.50 -5.32 15.63
C ALA A 520 8.77 -3.96 14.97
N ALA A 521 7.95 -3.57 14.00
CA ALA A 521 8.03 -2.28 13.33
C ALA A 521 7.12 -1.26 14.04
N GLY A 522 7.59 -0.03 14.21
CA GLY A 522 6.88 0.95 15.03
C GLY A 522 7.71 2.21 15.25
N GLN A 523 7.40 2.94 16.31
CA GLN A 523 8.22 4.06 16.79
C GLN A 523 8.75 3.71 18.17
N PHE A 524 10.06 3.56 18.34
CA PHE A 524 10.65 3.13 19.60
C PHE A 524 11.72 4.10 20.08
N PRO A 525 11.72 4.48 21.38
CA PRO A 525 12.94 4.95 22.02
C PRO A 525 14.00 3.85 21.92
N THR A 526 15.22 4.18 21.51
CA THR A 526 16.33 3.20 21.41
C THR A 526 17.18 3.12 22.68
N SER A 527 16.91 3.98 23.67
CA SER A 527 17.57 4.00 24.97
C SER A 527 16.54 4.17 26.09
N PRO A 528 16.56 3.34 27.15
CA PRO A 528 17.42 2.15 27.32
C PRO A 528 17.10 1.06 26.27
N THR A 529 17.94 0.01 26.19
CA THR A 529 17.74 -1.09 25.24
C THR A 529 16.33 -1.69 25.41
N PRO A 530 15.55 -1.82 24.32
CA PRO A 530 14.21 -2.42 24.39
C PRO A 530 14.23 -3.88 24.84
N THR A 531 13.16 -4.30 25.50
CA THR A 531 12.87 -5.70 25.82
C THR A 531 11.61 -6.16 25.09
N VAL A 532 11.56 -7.45 24.75
CA VAL A 532 10.42 -8.07 24.07
C VAL A 532 9.96 -9.29 24.88
N SER A 533 8.66 -9.40 25.13
CA SER A 533 8.04 -10.57 25.75
C SER A 533 6.88 -11.09 24.90
N ILE A 534 6.72 -12.41 24.87
CA ILE A 534 5.69 -13.10 24.11
C ILE A 534 4.79 -13.85 25.09
N LEU A 535 3.52 -13.48 25.16
CA LEU A 535 2.46 -14.28 25.78
C LEU A 535 1.89 -15.20 24.70
N ASP A 536 2.16 -16.49 24.79
CA ASP A 536 1.77 -17.47 23.79
C ASP A 536 0.34 -18.03 24.01
N ALA A 537 -0.09 -18.89 23.08
CA ALA A 537 -1.42 -19.49 23.11
C ALA A 537 -1.65 -20.46 24.28
N ALA A 538 -0.58 -20.91 24.95
CA ALA A 538 -0.66 -21.72 26.16
C ALA A 538 -0.76 -20.86 27.43
N GLY A 539 -0.74 -19.53 27.31
CA GLY A 539 -0.78 -18.59 28.43
C GLY A 539 0.57 -18.34 29.08
N ASN A 540 1.68 -18.80 28.48
CA ASN A 540 3.02 -18.61 29.03
C ASN A 540 3.63 -17.31 28.51
N THR A 541 4.21 -16.50 29.40
CA THR A 541 5.00 -15.32 29.02
C THR A 541 6.47 -15.68 28.97
N THR A 542 7.09 -15.56 27.78
CA THR A 542 8.51 -15.86 27.55
C THR A 542 9.24 -14.61 27.05
N PRO A 543 10.40 -14.24 27.63
CA PRO A 543 11.24 -13.18 27.07
C PRO A 543 11.86 -13.62 25.73
N ALA A 544 11.79 -12.74 24.73
CA ALA A 544 12.45 -12.93 23.45
C ALA A 544 13.86 -12.30 23.46
N THR A 545 14.79 -12.93 22.73
CA THR A 545 16.16 -12.41 22.69
C THR A 545 16.24 -11.23 21.73
N PHE A 546 16.70 -10.08 22.25
CA PHE A 546 16.97 -8.88 21.47
C PHE A 546 18.13 -9.13 20.48
N ALA A 547 17.96 -8.72 19.22
CA ALA A 547 19.02 -8.79 18.21
C ALA A 547 19.54 -7.39 17.83
N ALA A 548 18.63 -6.46 17.49
CA ALA A 548 18.98 -5.09 17.09
C ALA A 548 17.78 -4.14 17.24
N ALA A 549 18.03 -2.84 17.28
CA ALA A 549 16.98 -1.82 17.23
C ALA A 549 17.41 -0.56 16.48
N THR A 550 16.42 0.05 15.83
CA THR A 550 16.43 1.42 15.34
C THR A 550 15.27 2.18 15.98
N SER A 551 15.14 3.48 15.70
CA SER A 551 13.97 4.24 16.13
C SER A 551 12.66 3.76 15.47
N SER A 552 12.75 2.96 14.41
CA SER A 552 11.61 2.50 13.61
C SER A 552 11.34 0.99 13.68
N SER A 553 12.23 0.21 14.30
CA SER A 553 12.12 -1.25 14.32
C SER A 553 12.95 -1.89 15.43
N ILE A 554 12.49 -3.05 15.91
CA ILE A 554 13.25 -3.94 16.80
C ILE A 554 13.26 -5.32 16.18
N THR A 555 14.45 -5.88 15.99
CA THR A 555 14.63 -7.27 15.57
C THR A 555 14.83 -8.14 16.81
N PHE A 556 14.10 -9.24 16.89
CA PHE A 556 14.18 -10.18 18.00
C PHE A 556 14.08 -11.63 17.50
N MET A 557 14.64 -12.56 18.28
CA MET A 557 14.49 -13.99 18.06
C MET A 557 13.28 -14.51 18.83
N VAL A 558 12.37 -15.18 18.12
CA VAL A 558 11.24 -15.88 18.71
C VAL A 558 11.78 -17.10 19.47
N PRO A 559 11.57 -17.25 20.79
CA PRO A 559 12.07 -18.40 21.53
C PRO A 559 11.52 -19.71 20.96
N SER A 560 12.34 -20.76 20.91
CA SER A 560 11.90 -22.07 20.36
C SER A 560 10.85 -22.78 21.23
N THR A 561 10.63 -22.31 22.46
CA THR A 561 9.70 -22.89 23.43
C THR A 561 8.31 -22.31 23.37
N VAL A 562 8.07 -21.22 22.62
CA VAL A 562 6.74 -20.60 22.56
C VAL A 562 5.76 -21.50 21.82
N ALA A 563 4.54 -21.62 22.35
CA ALA A 563 3.50 -22.42 21.73
C ALA A 563 2.98 -21.76 20.43
N VAL A 564 2.64 -22.60 19.45
CA VAL A 564 1.93 -22.18 18.23
C VAL A 564 0.50 -21.72 18.55
N GLY A 565 -0.01 -20.77 17.78
CA GLY A 565 -1.33 -20.16 17.94
C GLY A 565 -1.27 -18.64 18.06
N THR A 566 -2.40 -18.04 18.44
CA THR A 566 -2.47 -16.58 18.68
C THR A 566 -1.65 -16.20 19.90
N ALA A 567 -0.81 -15.19 19.75
CA ALA A 567 0.06 -14.66 20.77
C ALA A 567 -0.06 -13.13 20.88
N GLN A 568 0.30 -12.64 22.06
CA GLN A 568 0.51 -11.22 22.32
C GLN A 568 2.02 -10.96 22.41
N ILE A 569 2.48 -9.90 21.75
CA ILE A 569 3.87 -9.46 21.77
C ILE A 569 3.92 -8.06 22.36
N THR A 570 4.68 -7.93 23.42
CA THR A 570 4.87 -6.67 24.15
C THR A 570 6.31 -6.23 24.02
N VAL A 571 6.48 -4.98 23.58
CA VAL A 571 7.76 -4.30 23.51
C VAL A 571 7.80 -3.23 24.60
N THR A 572 8.82 -3.26 25.45
CA THR A 572 9.04 -2.23 26.47
C THR A 572 10.37 -1.55 26.25
N SER A 573 10.36 -0.22 26.09
CA SER A 573 11.56 0.61 25.99
C SER A 573 11.43 1.83 26.89
N GLY A 574 12.25 1.88 27.95
CA GLY A 574 12.10 2.87 29.02
C GLY A 574 10.72 2.78 29.67
N SER A 575 10.00 3.90 29.71
CA SER A 575 8.61 3.96 30.22
C SER A 575 7.55 3.66 29.16
N ALA A 576 7.92 3.44 27.91
CA ALA A 576 6.99 3.18 26.82
C ALA A 576 6.77 1.68 26.64
N THR A 577 5.52 1.24 26.72
CA THR A 577 5.10 -0.13 26.43
C THR A 577 4.15 -0.12 25.24
N GLN A 578 4.43 -0.98 24.26
CA GLN A 578 3.62 -1.16 23.06
C GLN A 578 3.25 -2.64 22.92
N THR A 579 2.01 -2.94 22.56
CA THR A 579 1.50 -4.31 22.56
C THR A 579 0.72 -4.61 21.31
N ALA A 580 1.05 -5.72 20.64
CA ALA A 580 0.28 -6.33 19.56
C ALA A 580 -0.38 -7.61 20.07
N SER A 581 -1.71 -7.72 19.99
CA SER A 581 -2.46 -8.77 20.70
C SER A 581 -2.90 -9.97 19.84
N ASN A 582 -2.83 -9.87 18.50
CA ASN A 582 -3.36 -10.90 17.59
C ASN A 582 -2.28 -11.43 16.62
N VAL A 583 -1.06 -11.63 17.10
CA VAL A 583 0.05 -12.15 16.29
C VAL A 583 -0.10 -13.66 16.16
N GLN A 584 0.07 -14.21 14.96
CA GLN A 584 0.07 -15.66 14.77
C GLN A 584 1.48 -16.24 14.90
N ILE A 585 1.62 -17.30 15.70
CA ILE A 585 2.80 -18.15 15.75
C ILE A 585 2.45 -19.47 15.06
N ALA A 586 3.17 -19.82 14.00
CA ALA A 586 3.01 -21.06 13.25
C ALA A 586 4.26 -21.94 13.38
N THR A 587 4.15 -23.23 13.03
CA THR A 587 5.29 -24.17 13.04
C THR A 587 6.45 -23.65 12.18
N VAL A 588 6.13 -23.13 11.00
CA VAL A 588 7.07 -22.51 10.07
C VAL A 588 6.54 -21.17 9.58
N SER A 589 7.46 -20.27 9.25
CA SER A 589 7.19 -18.99 8.59
C SER A 589 8.37 -18.68 7.67
N PRO A 590 8.51 -19.44 6.57
CA PRO A 590 9.74 -19.48 5.80
C PRO A 590 9.99 -18.14 5.09
N THR A 591 11.24 -17.70 5.14
CA THR A 591 11.72 -16.49 4.47
C THR A 591 13.12 -16.76 3.90
N ILE A 592 13.40 -16.30 2.68
CA ILE A 592 14.75 -16.27 2.10
C ILE A 592 15.23 -14.82 2.04
N PHE A 593 16.42 -14.56 2.56
CA PHE A 593 16.99 -13.22 2.59
C PHE A 593 17.45 -12.74 1.21
N THR A 594 17.29 -11.45 0.96
CA THR A 594 17.69 -10.80 -0.29
C THR A 594 18.91 -9.90 -0.08
N ALA A 595 19.70 -9.72 -1.13
CA ALA A 595 20.89 -8.88 -1.22
C ALA A 595 20.60 -7.52 -1.88
N ASN A 596 19.39 -7.28 -2.38
CA ASN A 596 18.91 -5.98 -2.84
C ASN A 596 17.36 -5.92 -2.87
N GLY A 597 16.81 -4.76 -3.23
CA GLY A 597 15.36 -4.54 -3.35
C GLY A 597 14.70 -5.20 -4.56
N ALA A 598 15.47 -5.74 -5.50
CA ALA A 598 14.97 -6.44 -6.69
C ALA A 598 14.81 -7.96 -6.47
N GLY A 599 14.96 -8.43 -5.22
CA GLY A 599 14.81 -9.85 -4.88
C GLY A 599 16.03 -10.72 -5.16
N LEU A 600 17.21 -10.14 -5.42
CA LEU A 600 18.45 -10.90 -5.59
C LEU A 600 18.73 -11.71 -4.31
N ALA A 601 18.98 -13.02 -4.42
CA ALA A 601 19.16 -13.87 -3.24
C ALA A 601 20.44 -13.50 -2.46
N SER A 602 20.35 -13.42 -1.13
CA SER A 602 21.52 -13.46 -0.26
C SER A 602 21.97 -14.92 -0.15
N ALA A 603 22.92 -15.29 -1.01
CA ALA A 603 23.32 -16.68 -1.20
C ALA A 603 24.79 -16.81 -1.64
N GLN A 604 25.27 -18.05 -1.66
CA GLN A 604 26.55 -18.42 -2.29
C GLN A 604 26.34 -19.67 -3.13
N ALA A 605 27.16 -19.89 -4.15
CA ALA A 605 27.17 -21.15 -4.89
C ALA A 605 28.46 -21.92 -4.57
N ILE A 606 28.33 -23.22 -4.27
CA ILE A 606 29.45 -24.11 -3.99
C ILE A 606 29.52 -25.16 -5.09
N GLN A 607 30.60 -25.15 -5.86
CA GLN A 607 30.92 -26.20 -6.81
C GLN A 607 31.70 -27.31 -6.12
N VAL A 608 31.31 -28.56 -6.36
CA VAL A 608 31.96 -29.74 -5.81
C VAL A 608 32.41 -30.63 -6.96
N GLY A 609 33.73 -30.81 -7.08
CA GLY A 609 34.34 -31.71 -8.08
C GLY A 609 34.31 -33.18 -7.68
N ALA A 610 34.67 -34.06 -8.61
CA ALA A 610 34.70 -35.52 -8.39
C ALA A 610 35.62 -35.96 -7.24
N ASN A 611 36.64 -35.17 -6.91
CA ASN A 611 37.55 -35.39 -5.78
C ASN A 611 37.06 -34.75 -4.46
N ALA A 612 35.79 -34.33 -4.40
CA ALA A 612 35.19 -33.56 -3.32
C ALA A 612 35.82 -32.18 -3.05
N ALA A 613 36.69 -31.67 -3.92
CA ALA A 613 37.19 -30.31 -3.82
C ALA A 613 36.04 -29.30 -3.99
N GLN A 614 35.98 -28.31 -3.10
CA GLN A 614 34.94 -27.29 -3.09
C GLN A 614 35.48 -25.94 -3.53
N THR A 615 34.79 -25.28 -4.45
CA THR A 615 35.06 -23.90 -4.86
C THR A 615 33.81 -23.05 -4.66
N THR A 616 33.98 -21.86 -4.07
CA THR A 616 32.87 -20.92 -3.83
C THR A 616 32.78 -19.88 -4.94
N GLN A 617 31.59 -19.69 -5.48
CA GLN A 617 31.23 -18.57 -6.35
C GLN A 617 30.35 -17.58 -5.58
N GLN A 618 30.67 -16.29 -5.67
CA GLN A 618 29.79 -15.22 -5.21
C GLN A 618 28.64 -15.06 -6.20
N VAL A 619 27.40 -14.96 -5.72
CA VAL A 619 26.21 -14.84 -6.59
C VAL A 619 25.78 -13.38 -6.82
N TYR A 620 26.46 -12.44 -6.16
CA TYR A 620 26.29 -11.00 -6.32
C TYR A 620 27.61 -10.27 -6.09
N HIS A 621 27.71 -9.05 -6.58
CA HIS A 621 28.82 -8.14 -6.32
C HIS A 621 28.32 -6.69 -6.28
N THR A 622 29.16 -5.79 -5.79
CA THR A 622 28.88 -4.34 -5.83
C THR A 622 29.50 -3.76 -7.10
N ASP A 623 28.70 -3.06 -7.90
CA ASP A 623 29.17 -2.38 -9.12
C ASP A 623 29.93 -1.08 -8.81
N GLY A 624 30.40 -0.40 -9.87
CA GLY A 624 31.12 0.87 -9.74
C GLY A 624 30.30 2.04 -9.16
N ASN A 625 28.98 1.90 -9.11
CA ASN A 625 28.05 2.88 -8.54
C ASN A 625 27.64 2.54 -7.10
N GLY A 626 28.17 1.46 -6.52
CA GLY A 626 27.81 1.00 -5.19
C GLY A 626 26.54 0.15 -5.13
N ALA A 627 25.94 -0.21 -6.27
CA ALA A 627 24.73 -1.03 -6.32
C ALA A 627 25.10 -2.52 -6.19
N VAL A 628 24.34 -3.27 -5.39
CA VAL A 628 24.48 -4.73 -5.31
C VAL A 628 23.72 -5.36 -6.48
N ILE A 629 24.46 -5.95 -7.42
CA ILE A 629 23.95 -6.56 -8.66
C ILE A 629 24.30 -8.04 -8.73
N ALA A 630 23.56 -8.78 -9.56
CA ALA A 630 23.77 -10.21 -9.72
C ALA A 630 25.17 -10.51 -10.30
N ASN A 631 25.79 -11.59 -9.82
CA ASN A 631 27.00 -12.16 -10.39
C ASN A 631 26.65 -13.56 -10.94
N PRO A 632 26.79 -13.81 -12.26
CA PRO A 632 26.37 -15.08 -12.85
C PRO A 632 27.07 -16.31 -12.22
N ILE A 633 26.27 -17.31 -11.85
CA ILE A 633 26.74 -18.61 -11.38
C ILE A 633 27.09 -19.46 -12.60
N VAL A 634 28.36 -19.78 -12.76
CA VAL A 634 28.84 -20.62 -13.86
C VAL A 634 28.59 -22.09 -13.52
N LEU A 635 27.87 -22.80 -14.39
CA LEU A 635 27.73 -24.25 -14.29
C LEU A 635 28.81 -24.98 -15.11
N SER A 636 29.36 -26.06 -14.57
CA SER A 636 30.33 -26.93 -15.26
C SER A 636 29.83 -28.36 -15.28
N SER A 637 30.04 -29.07 -16.40
CA SER A 637 29.72 -30.49 -16.54
C SER A 637 30.57 -31.41 -15.64
N SER A 638 31.70 -30.91 -15.11
CA SER A 638 32.63 -31.66 -14.26
C SER A 638 32.38 -31.50 -12.76
N THR A 639 31.40 -30.67 -12.36
CA THR A 639 31.11 -30.35 -10.95
C THR A 639 29.62 -30.32 -10.68
N ASN A 640 29.21 -30.71 -9.48
CA ASN A 640 27.86 -30.38 -8.99
C ASN A 640 27.89 -28.98 -8.35
N THR A 641 26.95 -28.11 -8.73
CA THR A 641 26.84 -26.76 -8.16
C THR A 641 25.65 -26.70 -7.20
N TYR A 642 25.93 -26.33 -5.95
CA TYR A 642 24.94 -26.20 -4.89
C TYR A 642 24.71 -24.74 -4.55
N LEU A 643 23.47 -24.29 -4.66
CA LEU A 643 23.05 -22.99 -4.15
C LEU A 643 22.80 -23.08 -2.65
N VAL A 644 23.49 -22.24 -1.88
CA VAL A 644 23.35 -22.09 -0.44
C VAL A 644 22.57 -20.82 -0.16
N LEU A 645 21.29 -20.95 0.14
CA LEU A 645 20.39 -19.86 0.50
C LEU A 645 20.37 -19.66 2.02
N TYR A 646 20.23 -18.41 2.45
CA TYR A 646 20.05 -18.05 3.86
C TYR A 646 18.66 -17.47 4.10
N GLY A 647 18.10 -17.74 5.28
CA GLY A 647 16.72 -17.41 5.60
C GLY A 647 16.39 -17.54 7.08
N THR A 648 15.11 -17.63 7.40
CA THR A 648 14.60 -17.86 8.76
C THR A 648 13.22 -18.53 8.71
N GLY A 649 12.82 -19.19 9.80
CA GLY A 649 11.49 -19.81 9.95
C GLY A 649 11.29 -21.07 9.10
N ILE A 650 12.38 -21.72 8.70
CA ILE A 650 12.43 -22.92 7.84
C ILE A 650 12.80 -24.15 8.67
N ALA A 651 13.64 -24.00 9.70
CA ALA A 651 14.28 -25.12 10.38
C ALA A 651 13.34 -26.20 10.94
N ALA A 652 12.14 -25.83 11.41
CA ALA A 652 11.17 -26.77 11.97
C ALA A 652 10.66 -27.79 10.93
N ALA A 653 10.58 -27.41 9.65
CA ALA A 653 10.25 -28.33 8.55
C ALA A 653 11.32 -29.41 8.37
N GLY A 654 12.58 -29.07 8.64
CA GLY A 654 13.74 -29.84 8.24
C GLY A 654 13.82 -30.10 6.74
N THR A 655 14.83 -30.85 6.31
CA THR A 655 15.01 -31.24 4.90
C THR A 655 13.83 -32.02 4.34
N ALA A 656 13.18 -32.85 5.16
CA ALA A 656 12.13 -33.77 4.72
C ALA A 656 10.85 -33.05 4.25
N LEU A 657 10.52 -31.91 4.86
CA LEU A 657 9.33 -31.11 4.51
C LEU A 657 9.68 -29.82 3.76
N THR A 658 10.93 -29.70 3.28
CA THR A 658 11.38 -28.57 2.47
C THR A 658 11.57 -28.99 1.01
N SER A 659 11.01 -28.20 0.10
CA SER A 659 11.16 -28.36 -1.34
C SER A 659 11.61 -27.06 -2.00
N ALA A 660 12.20 -27.15 -3.19
CA ALA A 660 12.62 -25.99 -3.95
C ALA A 660 12.39 -26.17 -5.45
N THR A 661 12.14 -25.06 -6.13
CA THR A 661 12.18 -24.97 -7.60
C THR A 661 13.11 -23.83 -8.04
N ILE A 662 13.79 -24.03 -9.16
CA ILE A 662 14.59 -22.99 -9.83
C ILE A 662 14.04 -22.86 -11.25
N ASN A 663 13.53 -21.69 -11.61
CA ASN A 663 12.83 -21.43 -12.87
C ASN A 663 11.66 -22.41 -13.11
N GLY A 664 10.91 -22.76 -12.06
CA GLY A 664 9.84 -23.77 -12.11
C GLY A 664 10.33 -25.22 -12.22
N VAL A 665 11.64 -25.46 -12.32
CA VAL A 665 12.22 -26.81 -12.33
C VAL A 665 12.43 -27.28 -10.90
N ALA A 666 11.88 -28.44 -10.54
CA ALA A 666 12.16 -29.08 -9.25
C ALA A 666 13.66 -29.28 -9.04
N ALA A 667 14.15 -28.81 -7.89
CA ALA A 667 15.55 -28.88 -7.50
C ALA A 667 15.70 -29.66 -6.19
N THR A 668 16.73 -30.50 -6.09
CA THR A 668 16.94 -31.34 -4.92
C THR A 668 17.39 -30.50 -3.74
N VAL A 669 16.67 -30.57 -2.62
CA VAL A 669 17.06 -29.97 -1.34
C VAL A 669 17.89 -31.00 -0.56
N LEU A 670 19.15 -30.67 -0.25
CA LEU A 670 20.07 -31.55 0.48
C LEU A 670 20.10 -31.25 1.97
N TYR A 671 19.79 -30.01 2.34
CA TYR A 671 19.77 -29.56 3.71
C TYR A 671 18.77 -28.41 3.82
N ALA A 672 17.93 -28.45 4.84
CA ALA A 672 17.17 -27.32 5.34
C ALA A 672 17.18 -27.37 6.87
N GLY A 673 17.69 -26.33 7.50
CA GLY A 673 17.89 -26.29 8.95
C GLY A 673 18.68 -25.07 9.41
N PRO A 674 19.04 -25.01 10.70
CA PRO A 674 19.79 -23.88 11.24
C PRO A 674 21.15 -23.71 10.55
N ALA A 675 21.53 -22.47 10.24
CA ALA A 675 22.85 -22.08 9.73
C ALA A 675 23.89 -21.87 10.85
N GLY A 676 23.48 -22.11 12.10
CA GLY A 676 24.27 -21.97 13.32
C GLY A 676 23.35 -22.02 14.54
N ALA A 677 23.79 -22.68 15.63
CA ALA A 677 22.96 -22.89 16.80
C ALA A 677 22.50 -21.56 17.44
N GLY A 678 21.19 -21.44 17.72
CA GLY A 678 20.61 -20.32 18.47
C GLY A 678 20.63 -18.95 17.78
N SER A 679 20.86 -18.91 16.47
CA SER A 679 21.00 -17.65 15.72
C SER A 679 19.70 -17.12 15.11
N GLY A 680 18.67 -17.97 15.00
CA GLY A 680 17.48 -17.73 14.18
C GLY A 680 17.73 -17.67 12.67
N LEU A 681 18.99 -17.87 12.24
CA LEU A 681 19.37 -17.97 10.83
C LEU A 681 19.27 -19.43 10.38
N ASP A 682 18.55 -19.63 9.29
CA ASP A 682 18.38 -20.90 8.60
C ASP A 682 19.16 -20.90 7.28
N GLN A 683 19.47 -22.10 6.80
CA GLN A 683 20.15 -22.35 5.54
C GLN A 683 19.42 -23.44 4.75
N VAL A 684 19.33 -23.26 3.43
CA VAL A 684 18.82 -24.25 2.49
C VAL A 684 19.86 -24.51 1.40
N ASN A 685 20.27 -25.77 1.25
CA ASN A 685 21.23 -26.20 0.22
C ASN A 685 20.49 -26.91 -0.90
N ILE A 686 20.59 -26.37 -2.11
CA ILE A 686 19.84 -26.83 -3.28
C ILE A 686 20.81 -27.21 -4.38
N LEU A 687 20.69 -28.40 -4.97
CA LEU A 687 21.42 -28.75 -6.19
C LEU A 687 20.82 -28.01 -7.38
N ILE A 688 21.61 -27.18 -8.07
CA ILE A 688 21.17 -26.51 -9.29
C ILE A 688 21.04 -27.55 -10.42
N PRO A 689 19.86 -27.74 -11.03
CA PRO A 689 19.72 -28.64 -12.17
C PRO A 689 20.60 -28.24 -13.35
N ALA A 690 21.40 -29.16 -13.88
CA ALA A 690 22.35 -28.89 -14.98
C ALA A 690 21.68 -28.32 -16.25
N LYS A 691 20.39 -28.63 -16.47
CA LYS A 691 19.60 -28.09 -17.60
C LYS A 691 19.31 -26.59 -17.53
N LEU A 692 19.68 -25.92 -16.43
CA LEU A 692 19.55 -24.47 -16.28
C LEU A 692 20.83 -23.71 -16.69
N ALA A 693 21.86 -24.39 -17.21
CA ALA A 693 23.02 -23.71 -17.79
C ALA A 693 22.56 -22.72 -18.87
N GLY A 694 23.09 -21.50 -18.82
CA GLY A 694 22.71 -20.40 -19.71
C GLY A 694 21.28 -19.85 -19.52
N ALA A 695 20.56 -20.23 -18.47
CA ALA A 695 19.17 -19.78 -18.26
C ALA A 695 19.04 -18.27 -17.94
N GLY A 696 20.14 -17.59 -17.61
CA GLY A 696 20.13 -16.18 -17.25
C GLY A 696 19.53 -15.95 -15.86
N ASN A 697 18.77 -14.86 -15.71
CA ASN A 697 18.11 -14.52 -14.45
C ASN A 697 16.89 -15.44 -14.22
N VAL A 698 16.91 -16.19 -13.12
CA VAL A 698 15.90 -17.21 -12.80
C VAL A 698 15.41 -17.13 -11.36
N ASN A 699 14.11 -17.41 -11.17
CA ASN A 699 13.49 -17.39 -9.86
C ASN A 699 13.82 -18.66 -9.08
N VAL A 700 14.02 -18.52 -7.77
CA VAL A 700 14.14 -19.60 -6.82
C VAL A 700 12.98 -19.49 -5.82
N GLN A 701 12.21 -20.56 -5.71
CA GLN A 701 11.11 -20.68 -4.76
C GLN A 701 11.41 -21.81 -3.79
N VAL A 702 11.47 -21.48 -2.50
CA VAL A 702 11.56 -22.46 -1.40
C VAL A 702 10.18 -22.60 -0.75
N THR A 703 9.81 -23.82 -0.39
CA THR A 703 8.55 -24.13 0.30
C THR A 703 8.86 -25.04 1.49
N ALA A 704 8.46 -24.66 2.69
CA ALA A 704 8.63 -25.42 3.93
C ALA A 704 7.24 -25.74 4.52
N GLU A 705 6.95 -27.01 4.80
CA GLU A 705 5.62 -27.49 5.23
C GLU A 705 4.46 -26.93 4.40
N ALA A 706 4.61 -26.95 3.07
CA ALA A 706 3.66 -26.39 2.10
C ALA A 706 3.45 -24.85 2.16
N ILE A 707 4.19 -24.13 3.01
CA ILE A 707 4.22 -22.66 3.02
C ILE A 707 5.38 -22.18 2.15
N ALA A 708 5.06 -21.39 1.13
CA ALA A 708 6.06 -20.77 0.26
C ALA A 708 6.77 -19.63 0.98
N ALA A 709 8.10 -19.58 0.90
CA ALA A 709 8.87 -18.39 1.23
C ALA A 709 8.63 -17.27 0.20
N ASN A 710 9.13 -16.06 0.47
CA ASN A 710 9.25 -15.05 -0.57
C ASN A 710 10.15 -15.57 -1.72
N PRO A 711 9.75 -15.40 -2.99
CA PRO A 711 10.59 -15.76 -4.13
C PRO A 711 11.82 -14.83 -4.21
N VAL A 712 12.94 -15.40 -4.65
CA VAL A 712 14.19 -14.66 -4.89
C VAL A 712 14.76 -14.98 -6.26
N GLN A 713 15.74 -14.23 -6.73
CA GLN A 713 16.35 -14.37 -8.04
C GLN A 713 17.85 -14.69 -7.93
N VAL A 714 18.36 -15.45 -8.90
CA VAL A 714 19.80 -15.65 -9.16
C VAL A 714 20.07 -15.62 -10.66
N THR A 715 21.30 -15.32 -11.07
CA THR A 715 21.71 -15.40 -12.48
C THR A 715 22.54 -16.65 -12.72
N ILE A 716 22.19 -17.46 -13.72
CA ILE A 716 22.90 -18.69 -14.10
C ILE A 716 23.47 -18.55 -15.51
N GLN A 717 24.75 -18.91 -15.67
CA GLN A 717 25.48 -18.93 -16.94
C GLN A 717 25.92 -20.34 -17.32
#